data_AF-A0A9D6IXF2-F1
#
_entry.id   AF-A0A9D6IXF2-F1
#
_cell.length_a   1.000
_cell.length_b   1.000
_cell.length_c   1.000
_cell.angle_alpha   90.00
_cell.angle_beta   90.00
_cell.angle_gamma   90.00
#
_symmetry.space_group_name_H-M   'P 1'
#
loop_
_entity.id
_entity.type
_entity.pdbx_description
1 polymer ?
#
loop_
_entity_poly.entity_id
_entity_poly.type
_entity_poly.pdbx_seq_one_letter_code
_entity_poly.pdbx_strand_id
1 'polypeptide(L)'
;MISRIFGALLLAPLLGANATHATAQDLVVLARVRPWPAVSKIIGYGDRLWFANSVKFRDHNSADLYSYHPGSGEVRYERHLFSQDAGNPAVVGGLIYWPFEDARFSVGRGEFLVSNGRDWQWRALPHPGVLHLHAMFARGGSLYAASGGFRAALHRSDDGGASWRLVYEHSNAAGSFSRLLSLGELGGRIYAGLYASGEPGAKLLRLRRGRLVPVPGWPPGESADSLAAFRGWLYAIHSSAGGSRLWRTNGRRSEPLRGLASVNVRSIAASRDSLWALSMSEGGGTLWQSRDGTVWSVRQRFAGDVPVEVATYAGRAYVGAIGGDGRGVLYGPAVPAPAGALPAPAALPLQAGAPEPDPRATLQALDRALADFSAFEARGGSLIGLLEPLLRTRSLLVAQALAQRLGRVPRSSAESRFAGRTVPAADKADWQLLWAIARLGRGRIPPALLDKPFEEAPSRGEKFAEPAAAAAWAVGELGQADDETLARLIARLDRREDPPWLAGDMAGALVAVTGCRFGYDAAAWRAWWRTRDDCRAADGGAREDNELVSIPGGSFVIGDARGEPDEAPRQVTVKPFRMMRHEITNGEFAQFVAATGYSTDAERSGSGYVWTDRWREVAGAQWRRPQGPESSLHGLDRHPVVQVSARDAAAYCAWRGLRLPTEEEWEFAARGTDGRSYPWGNEPPAQMGERRANFGSERCCAPDASDGFERTAPVESYALGTSPFGLADMAGNVWEWTSAAYSGRSGQVALRGGGWGNDPYGLRASYRHGNPPDIGLDMVGFRCAGD
;
A
#
# COMPACT_ATOMS: atom_id res chain seq x y z
N MET A 1 7.64 -64.50 -47.92
CA MET A 1 6.66 -65.28 -47.13
C MET A 1 6.54 -64.65 -45.75
N ILE A 2 5.44 -63.94 -45.53
CA ILE A 2 4.62 -63.92 -44.30
C ILE A 2 5.28 -63.58 -42.94
N SER A 3 4.82 -62.44 -42.37
CA SER A 3 4.57 -62.12 -40.94
C SER A 3 5.77 -62.05 -39.99
N ARG A 4 5.87 -61.24 -38.93
CA ARG A 4 5.00 -60.36 -38.09
C ARG A 4 6.00 -59.80 -37.03
N ILE A 5 6.05 -58.55 -36.54
CA ILE A 5 5.15 -57.80 -35.65
C ILE A 5 5.88 -56.47 -35.30
N PHE A 6 5.10 -55.41 -35.06
CA PHE A 6 5.45 -54.04 -34.68
C PHE A 6 6.07 -53.86 -33.28
N GLY A 7 6.79 -52.75 -33.06
CA GLY A 7 6.81 -52.09 -31.74
C GLY A 7 7.98 -51.17 -31.35
N ALA A 8 8.10 -50.00 -31.99
CA ALA A 8 8.63 -48.71 -31.50
C ALA A 8 9.94 -48.61 -30.65
N LEU A 9 10.95 -47.91 -31.19
CA LEU A 9 11.82 -47.02 -30.39
C LEU A 9 12.45 -45.89 -31.26
N LEU A 10 12.01 -44.66 -30.95
CA LEU A 10 12.65 -43.34 -31.02
C LEU A 10 13.75 -43.07 -32.07
N LEU A 11 13.39 -42.28 -33.08
CA LEU A 11 14.30 -41.48 -33.91
C LEU A 11 14.75 -40.23 -33.13
N ALA A 12 16.03 -40.17 -32.76
CA ALA A 12 16.73 -38.90 -32.57
C ALA A 12 17.07 -38.30 -33.95
N PRO A 13 17.07 -36.96 -34.08
CA PRO A 13 18.35 -36.37 -34.48
C PRO A 13 18.66 -34.97 -33.90
N LEU A 14 19.97 -34.77 -33.72
CA LEU A 14 20.74 -33.53 -33.91
C LEU A 14 20.55 -32.38 -32.92
N LEU A 15 21.38 -32.44 -31.87
CA LEU A 15 21.83 -31.32 -31.07
C LEU A 15 22.45 -30.22 -31.95
N GLY A 16 21.67 -29.18 -32.21
CA GLY A 16 22.13 -27.86 -32.62
C GLY A 16 21.82 -26.87 -31.49
N ALA A 17 22.58 -26.94 -30.40
CA ALA A 17 22.48 -25.97 -29.30
C ALA A 17 23.07 -24.62 -29.75
N ASN A 18 22.24 -23.75 -30.31
CA ASN A 18 22.51 -22.31 -30.27
C ASN A 18 22.16 -21.79 -28.86
N ALA A 19 22.99 -22.15 -27.89
CA ALA A 19 23.09 -21.39 -26.66
C ALA A 19 23.82 -20.09 -27.01
N THR A 20 23.06 -19.05 -27.35
CA THR A 20 23.57 -17.69 -27.36
C THR A 20 24.15 -17.40 -25.98
N HIS A 21 25.44 -17.10 -25.92
CA HIS A 21 26.09 -16.58 -24.72
C HIS A 21 25.43 -15.25 -24.35
N ALA A 22 24.37 -15.30 -23.53
CA ALA A 22 23.83 -14.13 -22.86
C ALA A 22 24.97 -13.54 -22.03
N THR A 23 25.44 -12.35 -22.42
CA THR A 23 26.45 -11.66 -21.63
C THR A 23 25.81 -11.20 -20.32
N ALA A 24 26.60 -11.06 -19.25
CA ALA A 24 26.14 -10.81 -17.87
C ALA A 24 25.26 -9.54 -17.62
N GLN A 25 24.80 -8.84 -18.65
CA GLN A 25 23.94 -7.66 -18.57
C GLN A 25 22.80 -7.63 -19.60
N ASP A 26 22.45 -8.74 -20.27
CA ASP A 26 21.20 -8.79 -21.02
C ASP A 26 20.03 -8.76 -20.01
N LEU A 27 19.13 -7.78 -20.16
CA LEU A 27 18.00 -7.63 -19.24
C LEU A 27 16.87 -8.58 -19.66
N VAL A 28 16.42 -9.38 -18.71
CA VAL A 28 15.25 -10.25 -18.82
C VAL A 28 14.06 -9.65 -18.12
N VAL A 29 12.86 -10.10 -18.47
CA VAL A 29 11.64 -9.76 -17.73
C VAL A 29 11.72 -10.43 -16.36
N LEU A 30 11.72 -9.62 -15.30
CA LEU A 30 11.70 -10.08 -13.91
C LEU A 30 10.27 -10.19 -13.37
N ALA A 31 9.40 -9.27 -13.77
CA ALA A 31 8.01 -9.25 -13.34
C ALA A 31 7.09 -8.64 -14.40
N ARG A 32 5.87 -9.18 -14.49
CA ARG A 32 4.72 -8.52 -15.13
C ARG A 32 3.66 -8.29 -14.07
N VAL A 33 3.31 -7.04 -13.84
CA VAL A 33 2.38 -6.62 -12.78
C VAL A 33 1.12 -6.02 -13.39
N ARG A 34 0.00 -6.24 -12.68
CA ARG A 34 -1.32 -5.67 -12.93
C ARG A 34 -1.63 -4.67 -11.81
N PRO A 35 -2.71 -3.88 -11.89
CA PRO A 35 -3.65 -3.73 -13.00
C PRO A 35 -3.18 -2.72 -14.06
N TRP A 36 -2.11 -1.98 -13.79
CA TRP A 36 -1.73 -0.85 -14.63
C TRP A 36 -0.62 -1.21 -15.61
N PRO A 37 -0.53 -0.50 -16.74
CA PRO A 37 0.33 -0.93 -17.83
C PRO A 37 1.78 -0.52 -17.67
N ALA A 38 2.16 0.39 -16.76
CA ALA A 38 3.51 0.99 -16.76
C ALA A 38 4.25 0.77 -15.43
N VAL A 39 5.47 0.22 -15.46
CA VAL A 39 6.38 0.24 -14.29
C VAL A 39 7.29 1.46 -14.33
N SER A 40 7.45 2.15 -13.21
CA SER A 40 8.28 3.33 -13.05
C SER A 40 8.64 3.60 -11.57
N LYS A 41 9.34 4.71 -11.31
CA LYS A 41 9.82 5.19 -10.02
C LYS A 41 10.52 4.09 -9.23
N ILE A 42 11.52 3.48 -9.87
CA ILE A 42 12.19 2.30 -9.32
C ILE A 42 13.25 2.76 -8.32
N ILE A 43 13.23 2.18 -7.12
CA ILE A 43 14.21 2.46 -6.07
C ILE A 43 14.55 1.18 -5.29
N GLY A 44 15.82 1.05 -4.91
CA GLY A 44 16.24 -0.03 -4.00
C GLY A 44 16.02 0.36 -2.55
N TYR A 45 15.45 -0.55 -1.76
CA TYR A 45 15.28 -0.38 -0.32
C TYR A 45 15.27 -1.75 0.37
N GLY A 46 16.19 -1.92 1.34
CA GLY A 46 16.43 -3.20 2.01
C GLY A 46 16.97 -4.27 1.07
N ASP A 47 16.31 -5.41 1.03
CA ASP A 47 16.57 -6.54 0.15
C ASP A 47 15.77 -6.48 -1.17
N ARG A 48 14.93 -5.45 -1.36
CA ARG A 48 13.95 -5.39 -2.45
C ARG A 48 14.12 -4.17 -3.37
N LEU A 49 13.61 -4.32 -4.59
CA LEU A 49 13.34 -3.23 -5.52
C LEU A 49 11.89 -2.82 -5.37
N TRP A 50 11.64 -1.54 -5.17
CA TRP A 50 10.32 -0.96 -5.06
C TRP A 50 10.03 -0.15 -6.30
N PHE A 51 8.79 -0.18 -6.77
CA PHE A 51 8.40 0.52 -7.99
C PHE A 51 6.90 0.84 -7.99
N ALA A 52 6.55 1.90 -8.72
CA ALA A 52 5.18 2.25 -9.01
C ALA A 52 4.74 1.59 -10.33
N ASN A 53 3.62 0.89 -10.29
CA ASN A 53 2.87 0.45 -11.44
C ASN A 53 1.72 1.44 -11.70
N SER A 54 1.69 2.16 -12.81
CA SER A 54 0.72 3.24 -13.03
C SER A 54 0.19 3.33 -14.45
N VAL A 55 -0.84 4.15 -14.65
CA VAL A 55 -1.39 4.46 -15.97
C VAL A 55 -0.64 5.63 -16.58
N LYS A 56 0.61 5.40 -17.04
CA LYS A 56 1.40 6.46 -17.69
C LYS A 56 0.77 6.90 -19.02
N PHE A 57 0.87 8.21 -19.29
CA PHE A 57 0.49 8.88 -20.54
C PHE A 57 -1.02 8.82 -20.88
N ARG A 58 -1.87 8.33 -19.98
CA ARG A 58 -3.32 8.61 -20.00
C ARG A 58 -3.60 9.57 -18.85
N ASP A 59 -4.49 10.53 -19.06
CA ASP A 59 -4.97 11.39 -17.98
C ASP A 59 -5.79 10.50 -17.03
N HIS A 60 -5.17 10.07 -15.94
CA HIS A 60 -5.74 9.12 -14.96
C HIS A 60 -5.06 9.28 -13.59
N ASN A 61 -5.65 8.72 -12.51
CA ASN A 61 -5.29 8.93 -11.11
C ASN A 61 -5.01 7.61 -10.34
N SER A 62 -4.38 6.62 -10.97
CA SER A 62 -4.07 5.36 -10.28
C SER A 62 -2.64 4.90 -10.53
N ALA A 63 -2.00 4.56 -9.42
CA ALA A 63 -0.73 3.87 -9.35
C ALA A 63 -0.79 2.85 -8.20
N ASP A 64 -0.01 1.79 -8.28
CA ASP A 64 0.18 0.80 -7.23
C ASP A 64 1.66 0.70 -6.92
N LEU A 65 2.01 0.60 -5.65
CA LEU A 65 3.35 0.25 -5.22
C LEU A 65 3.49 -1.25 -5.16
N TYR A 66 4.59 -1.71 -5.72
CA TYR A 66 5.04 -3.10 -5.70
C TYR A 66 6.47 -3.16 -5.19
N SER A 67 6.83 -4.31 -4.65
CA SER A 67 8.22 -4.68 -4.42
C SER A 67 8.57 -5.99 -5.11
N TYR A 68 9.82 -6.13 -5.50
CA TYR A 68 10.40 -7.32 -6.11
C TYR A 68 11.66 -7.71 -5.35
N HIS A 69 11.72 -8.95 -4.88
CA HIS A 69 12.90 -9.48 -4.20
C HIS A 69 13.83 -10.15 -5.23
N PRO A 70 15.04 -9.60 -5.50
CA PRO A 70 15.90 -10.11 -6.58
C PRO A 70 16.37 -11.56 -6.40
N GLY A 71 16.53 -12.04 -5.17
CA GLY A 71 17.03 -13.40 -4.91
C GLY A 71 15.99 -14.49 -5.19
N SER A 72 14.82 -14.41 -4.57
CA SER A 72 13.69 -15.33 -4.74
C SER A 72 12.85 -15.09 -6.00
N GLY A 73 12.88 -13.89 -6.59
CA GLY A 73 11.98 -13.51 -7.68
C GLY A 73 10.56 -13.15 -7.21
N GLU A 74 10.32 -13.10 -5.91
CA GLU A 74 9.02 -12.79 -5.32
C GLU A 74 8.59 -11.35 -5.66
N VAL A 75 7.37 -11.19 -6.17
CA VAL A 75 6.71 -9.88 -6.37
C VAL A 75 5.61 -9.74 -5.33
N ARG A 76 5.62 -8.62 -4.60
CA ARG A 76 4.61 -8.30 -3.59
C ARG A 76 3.92 -6.99 -3.94
N TYR A 77 2.60 -6.98 -3.88
CA TYR A 77 1.83 -5.75 -3.89
C TYR A 77 1.95 -5.08 -2.53
N GLU A 78 2.22 -3.78 -2.51
CA GLU A 78 2.51 -3.05 -1.27
C GLU A 78 1.36 -2.13 -0.90
N ARG A 79 0.90 -1.30 -1.85
CA ARG A 79 -0.12 -0.28 -1.55
C ARG A 79 -0.69 0.35 -2.81
N HIS A 80 -1.97 0.70 -2.78
CA HIS A 80 -2.56 1.54 -3.81
C HIS A 80 -2.21 3.01 -3.57
N LEU A 81 -1.83 3.71 -4.62
CA LEU A 81 -1.68 5.15 -4.68
C LEU A 81 -2.70 5.69 -5.66
N PHE A 82 -3.64 6.45 -5.17
CA PHE A 82 -4.51 7.17 -6.06
C PHE A 82 -3.80 8.42 -6.60
N SER A 83 -2.91 8.21 -7.58
CA SER A 83 -2.05 9.26 -8.09
C SER A 83 -1.91 9.26 -9.59
N GLN A 84 -1.83 10.47 -10.18
CA GLN A 84 -1.55 10.63 -11.60
C GLN A 84 -0.15 10.17 -11.98
N ASP A 85 0.80 10.48 -11.11
CA ASP A 85 2.19 10.09 -11.25
C ASP A 85 2.80 10.02 -9.86
N ALA A 86 3.27 8.84 -9.50
CA ALA A 86 4.16 8.70 -8.36
C ALA A 86 5.39 9.60 -8.59
N GLY A 87 5.76 10.42 -7.61
CA GLY A 87 6.98 11.22 -7.71
C GLY A 87 8.24 10.37 -7.50
N ASN A 88 9.42 10.97 -7.64
CA ASN A 88 10.69 10.29 -7.41
C ASN A 88 10.90 10.06 -5.89
N PRO A 89 10.97 8.79 -5.43
CA PRO A 89 11.13 8.48 -4.01
C PRO A 89 12.55 8.70 -3.52
N ALA A 90 12.71 8.74 -2.19
CA ALA A 90 14.00 8.80 -1.52
C ALA A 90 14.07 7.83 -0.34
N VAL A 91 15.28 7.40 0.00
CA VAL A 91 15.55 6.61 1.21
C VAL A 91 16.43 7.44 2.15
N VAL A 92 16.00 7.62 3.40
CA VAL A 92 16.79 8.28 4.45
C VAL A 92 16.45 7.70 5.81
N GLY A 93 17.46 7.52 6.67
CA GLY A 93 17.25 7.04 8.04
C GLY A 93 16.61 5.65 8.13
N GLY A 94 16.81 4.79 7.13
CA GLY A 94 16.17 3.46 7.09
C GLY A 94 14.68 3.50 6.78
N LEU A 95 14.18 4.58 6.16
CA LEU A 95 12.80 4.72 5.71
C LEU A 95 12.75 5.09 4.24
N ILE A 96 11.71 4.63 3.54
CA ILE A 96 11.36 5.05 2.19
C ILE A 96 10.31 6.16 2.25
N TYR A 97 10.55 7.22 1.49
CA TYR A 97 9.69 8.39 1.36
C TYR A 97 9.22 8.48 -0.09
N TRP A 98 7.92 8.32 -0.30
CA TRP A 98 7.32 8.25 -1.62
C TRP A 98 6.39 9.42 -1.87
N PRO A 99 6.82 10.47 -2.60
CA PRO A 99 5.93 11.56 -2.96
C PRO A 99 4.89 11.08 -3.97
N PHE A 100 3.67 11.58 -3.84
CA PHE A 100 2.61 11.31 -4.80
C PHE A 100 1.66 12.51 -4.86
N GLU A 101 0.82 12.53 -5.88
CA GLU A 101 -0.23 13.53 -6.05
C GLU A 101 -1.58 12.85 -6.07
N ASP A 102 -2.43 13.07 -5.05
CA ASP A 102 -3.84 12.74 -5.19
C ASP A 102 -4.57 13.89 -5.87
N ALA A 103 -4.85 13.76 -7.18
CA ALA A 103 -5.58 14.78 -7.92
C ALA A 103 -6.98 15.02 -7.36
N ARG A 104 -7.54 14.09 -6.59
CA ARG A 104 -8.86 14.27 -5.98
C ARG A 104 -8.75 14.85 -4.60
N PHE A 105 -7.58 15.05 -3.98
CA PHE A 105 -7.50 15.60 -2.62
C PHE A 105 -6.25 16.44 -2.35
N SER A 106 -5.55 16.88 -3.41
CA SER A 106 -4.50 17.87 -3.29
C SER A 106 -5.10 19.17 -2.74
N VAL A 107 -5.14 19.26 -1.41
CA VAL A 107 -5.48 20.44 -0.60
C VAL A 107 -4.37 21.50 -0.69
N GLY A 108 -3.51 21.40 -1.71
CA GLY A 108 -2.32 22.22 -1.84
C GLY A 108 -1.36 22.00 -0.68
N ARG A 109 -1.12 20.77 -0.21
CA ARG A 109 -0.18 20.51 0.90
C ARG A 109 0.97 19.55 0.55
N GLY A 110 1.11 19.10 -0.68
CA GLY A 110 2.23 18.24 -1.12
C GLY A 110 2.36 16.94 -0.32
N GLU A 111 1.77 15.86 -0.82
CA GLU A 111 1.62 14.61 -0.10
C GLU A 111 2.78 13.63 -0.35
N PHE A 112 3.02 12.78 0.64
CA PHE A 112 3.97 11.67 0.53
C PHE A 112 3.63 10.55 1.52
N LEU A 113 4.02 9.34 1.17
CA LEU A 113 4.02 8.20 2.08
C LEU A 113 5.40 8.02 2.72
N VAL A 114 5.42 7.51 3.94
CA VAL A 114 6.62 7.06 4.65
C VAL A 114 6.44 5.61 5.02
N SER A 115 7.45 4.77 4.78
CA SER A 115 7.43 3.36 5.17
C SER A 115 8.77 2.87 5.67
N ASN A 116 8.73 1.88 6.55
CA ASN A 116 9.87 1.08 6.98
C ASN A 116 10.00 -0.23 6.16
N GLY A 117 9.18 -0.42 5.12
CA GLY A 117 9.08 -1.64 4.31
C GLY A 117 7.98 -2.62 4.74
N ARG A 118 7.27 -2.30 5.83
CA ARG A 118 6.13 -3.09 6.35
C ARG A 118 4.92 -2.18 6.59
N ASP A 119 5.14 -1.11 7.35
CA ASP A 119 4.12 -0.16 7.74
C ASP A 119 4.13 1.06 6.81
N TRP A 120 2.96 1.66 6.60
CA TRP A 120 2.81 2.84 5.75
C TRP A 120 2.12 3.98 6.52
N GLN A 121 2.70 5.17 6.44
CA GLN A 121 2.11 6.40 6.97
C GLN A 121 1.98 7.45 5.88
N TRP A 122 0.78 7.97 5.72
CA TRP A 122 0.52 9.15 4.89
C TRP A 122 0.93 10.43 5.61
N ARG A 123 1.56 11.35 4.88
CA ARG A 123 1.98 12.67 5.35
C ARG A 123 1.78 13.73 4.28
N ALA A 124 1.77 14.98 4.72
CA ALA A 124 1.78 16.15 3.86
C ALA A 124 2.70 17.22 4.45
N LEU A 125 3.12 18.18 3.63
CA LEU A 125 3.80 19.37 4.11
C LEU A 125 2.83 20.26 4.93
N PRO A 126 3.31 20.96 5.96
CA PRO A 126 2.46 21.80 6.81
C PRO A 126 2.00 23.11 6.15
N HIS A 127 2.51 23.44 4.96
CA HIS A 127 2.25 24.72 4.30
C HIS A 127 1.16 24.57 3.21
N PRO A 128 0.11 25.40 3.24
CA PRO A 128 -0.87 25.45 2.16
C PRO A 128 -0.27 26.06 0.88
N GLY A 129 -0.82 25.71 -0.29
CA GLY A 129 -0.40 26.23 -1.61
C GLY A 129 0.56 25.33 -2.40
N VAL A 130 0.94 24.17 -1.87
CA VAL A 130 1.79 23.16 -2.53
C VAL A 130 0.93 22.10 -3.24
N LEU A 131 0.71 22.22 -4.55
CA LEU A 131 -0.16 21.29 -5.28
C LEU A 131 0.36 19.83 -5.23
N HIS A 132 1.61 19.58 -5.60
CA HIS A 132 2.15 18.22 -5.55
C HIS A 132 3.65 18.18 -5.27
N LEU A 133 4.10 17.03 -4.77
CA LEU A 133 5.52 16.70 -4.66
C LEU A 133 5.93 15.87 -5.87
N HIS A 134 6.98 16.28 -6.57
CA HIS A 134 7.50 15.54 -7.73
C HIS A 134 8.72 14.70 -7.41
N ALA A 135 9.51 15.13 -6.42
CA ALA A 135 10.72 14.43 -6.04
C ALA A 135 11.03 14.65 -4.58
N MET A 136 11.49 13.59 -3.93
CA MET A 136 12.16 13.68 -2.65
C MET A 136 13.63 13.31 -2.83
N PHE A 137 14.49 13.81 -1.95
CA PHE A 137 15.92 13.56 -2.01
C PHE A 137 16.54 13.56 -0.61
N ALA A 138 17.48 12.66 -0.39
CA ALA A 138 18.18 12.53 0.88
C ALA A 138 19.61 13.02 0.75
N ARG A 139 20.08 13.85 1.69
CA ARG A 139 21.49 14.25 1.75
C ARG A 139 21.90 14.61 3.17
N GLY A 140 22.96 13.96 3.65
CA GLY A 140 23.55 14.24 4.96
C GLY A 140 22.56 14.07 6.11
N GLY A 141 21.68 13.07 6.04
CA GLY A 141 20.62 12.83 7.02
C GLY A 141 19.37 13.70 6.85
N SER A 142 19.46 14.80 6.09
CA SER A 142 18.32 15.66 5.79
C SER A 142 17.49 15.12 4.63
N LEU A 143 16.18 15.33 4.73
CA LEU A 143 15.21 15.06 3.67
C LEU A 143 14.85 16.37 2.95
N TYR A 144 14.76 16.32 1.63
CA TYR A 144 14.34 17.44 0.79
C TYR A 144 13.12 17.04 -0.02
N ALA A 145 12.15 17.94 -0.12
CA ALA A 145 10.94 17.75 -0.92
C ALA A 145 10.85 18.86 -1.97
N ALA A 146 10.88 18.46 -3.24
CA ALA A 146 10.70 19.32 -4.40
C ALA A 146 9.23 19.29 -4.81
N SER A 147 8.62 20.48 -4.85
CA SER A 147 7.21 20.64 -5.16
C SER A 147 6.96 21.42 -6.44
N GLY A 148 5.74 21.27 -6.95
CA GLY A 148 5.21 21.93 -8.14
C GLY A 148 3.72 22.25 -7.99
N GLY A 149 3.20 23.06 -8.93
CA GLY A 149 1.79 23.43 -8.99
C GLY A 149 1.61 24.83 -9.54
N PHE A 150 1.60 25.82 -8.64
CA PHE A 150 1.69 27.23 -8.99
C PHE A 150 3.15 27.68 -8.98
N ARG A 151 3.84 27.61 -7.85
CA ARG A 151 5.27 27.96 -7.72
C ARG A 151 6.11 26.75 -7.34
N ALA A 152 7.22 26.56 -8.04
CA ALA A 152 8.26 25.60 -7.71
C ALA A 152 8.86 25.94 -6.34
N ALA A 153 8.89 24.97 -5.43
CA ALA A 153 9.50 25.17 -4.12
C ALA A 153 10.35 23.96 -3.67
N LEU A 154 11.32 24.23 -2.82
CA LEU A 154 12.17 23.24 -2.17
C LEU A 154 12.02 23.37 -0.66
N HIS A 155 11.61 22.29 -0.01
CA HIS A 155 11.51 22.19 1.44
C HIS A 155 12.61 21.28 1.98
N ARG A 156 13.02 21.52 3.22
CA ARG A 156 13.98 20.68 3.94
C ARG A 156 13.41 20.27 5.29
N SER A 157 13.59 19.01 5.64
CA SER A 157 13.38 18.45 6.97
C SER A 157 14.69 17.86 7.48
N ASP A 158 14.94 18.02 8.77
CA ASP A 158 16.09 17.48 9.48
C ASP A 158 15.69 16.42 10.53
N ASP A 159 14.40 16.06 10.58
CA ASP A 159 13.78 15.20 11.60
C ASP A 159 12.86 14.13 10.97
N GLY A 160 13.23 13.64 9.78
CA GLY A 160 12.52 12.56 9.11
C GLY A 160 11.13 12.95 8.57
N GLY A 161 10.91 14.25 8.32
CA GLY A 161 9.66 14.78 7.77
C GLY A 161 8.63 15.20 8.82
N ALA A 162 9.02 15.30 10.10
CA ALA A 162 8.13 15.78 11.17
C ALA A 162 7.96 17.31 11.12
N SER A 163 9.02 18.04 10.81
CA SER A 163 9.01 19.48 10.57
C SER A 163 9.70 19.85 9.26
N TRP A 164 9.26 20.96 8.66
CA TRP A 164 9.71 21.40 7.34
C TRP A 164 9.99 22.91 7.34
N ARG A 165 11.09 23.30 6.70
CA ARG A 165 11.40 24.70 6.36
C ARG A 165 11.47 24.91 4.85
N LEU A 166 10.94 26.03 4.40
CA LEU A 166 11.08 26.48 3.01
C LEU A 166 12.53 26.92 2.77
N VAL A 167 13.18 26.31 1.78
CA VAL A 167 14.55 26.65 1.34
C VAL A 167 14.49 27.56 0.11
N TYR A 168 13.56 27.31 -0.79
CA TYR A 168 13.44 28.06 -2.04
C TYR A 168 12.00 28.08 -2.50
N GLU A 169 11.58 29.23 -3.02
CA GLU A 169 10.35 29.40 -3.80
C GLU A 169 10.70 30.16 -5.08
N HIS A 170 10.21 29.68 -6.21
CA HIS A 170 10.40 30.33 -7.50
C HIS A 170 9.40 31.47 -7.68
N SER A 171 9.91 32.60 -8.17
CA SER A 171 9.07 33.73 -8.56
C SER A 171 8.64 33.54 -10.01
N ASN A 172 7.34 33.34 -10.22
CA ASN A 172 6.77 33.19 -11.54
C ASN A 172 6.38 34.54 -12.17
N ALA A 173 6.40 34.61 -13.49
CA ALA A 173 5.67 35.64 -14.22
C ALA A 173 4.14 35.49 -14.05
N ALA A 174 3.38 36.57 -14.17
CA ALA A 174 1.92 36.53 -14.09
C ALA A 174 1.33 35.53 -15.11
N GLY A 175 0.44 34.64 -14.66
CA GLY A 175 -0.18 33.61 -15.51
C GLY A 175 0.70 32.40 -15.83
N SER A 176 1.93 32.32 -15.31
CA SER A 176 2.83 31.17 -15.49
C SER A 176 2.88 30.26 -14.27
N PHE A 177 3.33 29.02 -14.48
CA PHE A 177 3.52 28.02 -13.43
C PHE A 177 4.89 27.36 -13.52
N SER A 178 5.38 26.89 -12.38
CA SER A 178 6.70 26.25 -12.27
C SER A 178 6.70 25.04 -11.35
N ARG A 179 7.66 24.14 -11.59
CA ARG A 179 7.81 22.85 -10.90
C ARG A 179 9.29 22.50 -10.70
N LEU A 180 9.67 22.01 -9.53
CA LEU A 180 10.93 21.29 -9.38
C LEU A 180 10.68 19.81 -9.65
N LEU A 181 11.21 19.28 -10.77
CA LEU A 181 10.87 17.94 -11.27
C LEU A 181 11.81 16.85 -10.76
N SER A 182 13.03 17.23 -10.39
CA SER A 182 14.07 16.28 -10.00
C SER A 182 15.17 16.94 -9.19
N LEU A 183 15.84 16.14 -8.35
CA LEU A 183 16.92 16.56 -7.48
C LEU A 183 18.12 15.64 -7.69
N GLY A 184 19.32 16.16 -7.51
CA GLY A 184 20.56 15.38 -7.57
C GLY A 184 21.71 16.04 -6.83
N GLU A 185 22.83 15.34 -6.71
CA GLU A 185 24.02 15.85 -6.01
C GLU A 185 25.26 15.76 -6.88
N LEU A 186 26.08 16.81 -6.84
CA LEU A 186 27.44 16.80 -7.39
C LEU A 186 28.39 17.58 -6.49
N GLY A 187 29.48 16.94 -6.07
CA GLY A 187 30.55 17.58 -5.29
C GLY A 187 30.04 18.25 -4.02
N GLY A 188 29.18 17.55 -3.26
CA GLY A 188 28.63 18.06 -2.01
C GLY A 188 27.58 19.15 -2.16
N ARG A 189 26.96 19.32 -3.34
CA ARG A 189 25.95 20.35 -3.59
C ARG A 189 24.71 19.76 -4.21
N ILE A 190 23.54 20.23 -3.77
CA ILE A 190 22.25 19.87 -4.32
C ILE A 190 22.02 20.66 -5.62
N TYR A 191 21.50 19.97 -6.62
CA TYR A 191 21.04 20.50 -7.89
C TYR A 191 19.57 20.17 -8.05
N ALA A 192 18.84 21.05 -8.72
CA ALA A 192 17.41 20.90 -8.96
C ALA A 192 17.09 21.20 -10.42
N GLY A 193 16.30 20.31 -11.01
CA GLY A 193 15.69 20.50 -12.31
C GLY A 193 14.42 21.31 -12.21
N LEU A 194 14.35 22.45 -12.89
CA LEU A 194 13.22 23.36 -12.94
C LEU A 194 12.47 23.19 -14.26
N TYR A 195 11.15 23.09 -14.20
CA TYR A 195 10.27 23.47 -15.30
C TYR A 195 9.61 24.80 -14.96
N ALA A 196 9.58 25.74 -15.91
CA ALA A 196 8.78 26.96 -15.77
C ALA A 196 8.23 27.40 -17.12
N SER A 197 6.89 27.46 -17.22
CA SER A 197 6.17 27.71 -18.45
C SER A 197 6.38 29.15 -18.93
N GLY A 198 6.77 29.33 -20.19
CA GLY A 198 6.91 30.66 -20.81
C GLY A 198 8.06 31.51 -20.27
N GLU A 199 8.92 30.97 -19.39
CA GLU A 199 10.03 31.71 -18.80
C GLU A 199 11.36 31.36 -19.47
N PRO A 200 12.02 32.30 -20.17
CA PRO A 200 13.34 32.06 -20.74
C PRO A 200 14.38 32.00 -19.62
N GLY A 201 15.25 30.98 -19.64
CA GLY A 201 16.36 30.89 -18.69
C GLY A 201 16.85 29.48 -18.43
N ALA A 202 17.99 29.39 -17.73
CA ALA A 202 18.60 28.11 -17.38
C ALA A 202 17.71 27.32 -16.41
N LYS A 203 17.46 26.07 -16.77
CA LYS A 203 16.54 25.18 -16.05
C LYS A 203 17.20 24.19 -15.10
N LEU A 204 18.54 24.17 -15.08
CA LEU A 204 19.28 23.48 -14.03
C LEU A 204 19.76 24.51 -13.00
N LEU A 205 19.35 24.31 -11.76
CA LEU A 205 19.70 25.16 -10.62
C LEU A 205 20.60 24.40 -9.65
N ARG A 206 21.36 25.13 -8.83
CA ARG A 206 22.13 24.58 -7.71
C ARG A 206 21.89 25.33 -6.42
N LEU A 207 21.90 24.61 -5.31
CA LEU A 207 21.75 25.19 -3.98
C LEU A 207 23.06 25.86 -3.55
N ARG A 208 22.99 27.17 -3.29
CA ARG A 208 24.08 27.99 -2.73
C ARG A 208 23.52 28.92 -1.66
N ARG A 209 24.08 28.85 -0.44
CA ARG A 209 23.71 29.71 0.70
C ARG A 209 22.19 29.81 0.91
N GLY A 210 21.50 28.66 0.88
CA GLY A 210 20.05 28.58 1.09
C GLY A 210 19.20 29.05 -0.10
N ARG A 211 19.76 29.25 -1.30
CA ARG A 211 18.99 29.61 -2.51
C ARG A 211 19.38 28.74 -3.70
N LEU A 212 18.41 28.39 -4.53
CA LEU A 212 18.69 27.79 -5.84
C LEU A 212 19.08 28.90 -6.82
N VAL A 213 20.23 28.74 -7.49
CA VAL A 213 20.74 29.67 -8.49
C VAL A 213 21.08 28.94 -9.79
N PRO A 214 20.94 29.58 -10.97
CA PRO A 214 21.30 28.97 -12.24
C PRO A 214 22.72 28.38 -12.26
N VAL A 215 22.86 27.21 -12.89
CA VAL A 215 24.17 26.60 -13.13
C VAL A 215 24.89 27.34 -14.27
N PRO A 216 26.16 27.76 -14.09
CA PRO A 216 26.91 28.46 -15.12
C PRO A 216 26.99 27.67 -16.44
N GLY A 217 26.76 28.38 -17.54
CA GLY A 217 26.81 27.83 -18.89
C GLY A 217 25.69 26.84 -19.23
N TRP A 218 24.73 26.58 -18.33
CA TRP A 218 23.57 25.77 -18.67
C TRP A 218 22.66 26.55 -19.63
N PRO A 219 22.21 25.96 -20.73
CA PRO A 219 21.42 26.67 -21.75
C PRO A 219 20.03 27.05 -21.24
N PRO A 220 19.41 28.09 -21.84
CA PRO A 220 18.00 28.34 -21.64
C PRO A 220 17.14 27.26 -22.30
N GLY A 221 15.98 26.96 -21.72
CA GLY A 221 15.00 26.05 -22.31
C GLY A 221 13.75 25.94 -21.45
N GLU A 222 13.04 24.82 -21.55
CA GLU A 222 11.76 24.59 -20.88
C GLU A 222 11.93 23.82 -19.56
N SER A 223 12.78 22.78 -19.58
CA SER A 223 13.07 21.97 -18.40
C SER A 223 14.50 21.44 -18.34
N ALA A 224 14.88 20.99 -17.14
CA ALA A 224 15.98 20.05 -16.93
C ALA A 224 15.48 18.91 -16.04
N ASP A 225 15.50 17.68 -16.54
CA ASP A 225 14.86 16.52 -15.93
C ASP A 225 15.84 15.36 -15.80
N SER A 226 15.51 14.39 -14.93
CA SER A 226 16.26 13.14 -14.72
C SER A 226 17.76 13.41 -14.51
N LEU A 227 18.15 13.74 -13.28
CA LEU A 227 19.55 14.02 -12.96
C LEU A 227 20.30 12.74 -12.58
N ALA A 228 21.50 12.57 -13.13
CA ALA A 228 22.40 11.47 -12.75
C ALA A 228 23.83 11.98 -12.60
N ALA A 229 24.47 11.69 -11.46
CA ALA A 229 25.87 12.04 -11.24
C ALA A 229 26.77 10.87 -11.63
N PHE A 230 27.75 11.11 -12.49
CA PHE A 230 28.69 10.09 -12.95
C PHE A 230 30.06 10.70 -13.24
N ARG A 231 31.13 10.13 -12.67
CA ARG A 231 32.53 10.51 -12.90
C ARG A 231 32.81 12.02 -12.81
N GLY A 232 32.29 12.68 -11.75
CA GLY A 232 32.52 14.11 -11.51
C GLY A 232 31.68 15.06 -12.39
N TRP A 233 30.73 14.51 -13.14
CA TRP A 233 29.76 15.24 -13.94
C TRP A 233 28.34 14.95 -13.48
N LEU A 234 27.47 15.96 -13.58
CA LEU A 234 26.03 15.82 -13.42
C LEU A 234 25.39 15.91 -14.80
N TYR A 235 24.70 14.85 -15.18
CA TYR A 235 23.96 14.73 -16.43
C TYR A 235 22.50 15.09 -16.18
N ALA A 236 21.86 15.72 -17.16
CA ALA A 236 20.42 15.93 -17.16
C ALA A 236 19.87 15.94 -18.59
N ILE A 237 18.60 15.59 -18.71
CA ILE A 237 17.83 15.73 -19.95
C ILE A 237 17.34 17.17 -20.00
N HIS A 238 17.82 17.93 -20.98
CA HIS A 238 17.41 19.31 -21.19
C HIS A 238 16.39 19.40 -22.31
N SER A 239 15.20 19.91 -22.00
CA SER A 239 14.13 20.12 -22.98
C SER A 239 14.07 21.57 -23.42
N SER A 240 13.83 21.77 -24.72
CA SER A 240 13.69 23.06 -25.38
C SER A 240 12.69 22.94 -26.53
N ALA A 241 12.30 24.06 -27.14
CA ALA A 241 11.45 24.05 -28.33
C ALA A 241 12.00 23.17 -29.48
N GLY A 242 13.31 22.94 -29.54
CA GLY A 242 13.97 22.07 -30.52
C GLY A 242 14.08 20.60 -30.11
N GLY A 243 13.40 20.17 -29.05
CA GLY A 243 13.42 18.81 -28.49
C GLY A 243 14.31 18.65 -27.25
N SER A 244 14.39 17.41 -26.78
CA SER A 244 15.17 17.02 -25.60
C SER A 244 16.57 16.52 -25.96
N ARG A 245 17.60 17.00 -25.26
CA ARG A 245 19.00 16.61 -25.44
C ARG A 245 19.68 16.34 -24.10
N LEU A 246 20.63 15.42 -24.08
CA LEU A 246 21.47 15.24 -22.89
C LEU A 246 22.52 16.34 -22.79
N TRP A 247 22.62 16.91 -21.59
CA TRP A 247 23.64 17.87 -21.20
C TRP A 247 24.35 17.39 -19.95
N ARG A 248 25.57 17.89 -19.73
CA ARG A 248 26.31 17.65 -18.49
C ARG A 248 26.96 18.90 -17.95
N THR A 249 27.17 18.94 -16.64
CA THR A 249 27.89 20.02 -15.95
C THR A 249 28.82 19.45 -14.89
N ASN A 250 29.98 20.06 -14.69
CA ASN A 250 30.83 19.81 -13.52
C ASN A 250 30.64 20.88 -12.43
N GLY A 251 29.60 21.72 -12.58
CA GLY A 251 29.31 22.87 -11.72
C GLY A 251 30.08 24.14 -12.05
N ARG A 252 31.09 24.10 -12.93
CA ARG A 252 31.81 25.28 -13.44
C ARG A 252 31.52 25.52 -14.92
N ARG A 253 31.50 24.45 -15.72
CA ARG A 253 31.14 24.48 -17.14
C ARG A 253 30.02 23.48 -17.42
N SER A 254 29.23 23.78 -18.45
CA SER A 254 28.16 22.92 -18.93
C SER A 254 28.28 22.74 -20.44
N GLU A 255 27.99 21.55 -20.94
CA GLU A 255 28.17 21.18 -22.35
C GLU A 255 27.13 20.14 -22.81
N PRO A 256 26.70 20.20 -24.09
CA PRO A 256 25.81 19.19 -24.67
C PRO A 256 26.57 17.89 -24.94
N LEU A 257 25.91 16.75 -24.78
CA LEU A 257 26.44 15.45 -25.22
C LEU A 257 26.13 15.21 -26.70
N ARG A 258 27.17 14.92 -27.50
CA ARG A 258 27.04 14.64 -28.93
C ARG A 258 26.57 13.21 -29.23
N GLY A 259 26.99 12.23 -28.43
CA GLY A 259 26.78 10.79 -28.71
C GLY A 259 25.32 10.32 -28.75
N LEU A 260 24.37 11.15 -28.29
CA LEU A 260 22.93 10.89 -28.34
C LEU A 260 22.13 12.13 -28.80
N ALA A 261 22.75 13.05 -29.55
CA ALA A 261 22.14 14.34 -29.89
C ALA A 261 20.86 14.23 -30.73
N SER A 262 20.71 13.15 -31.51
CA SER A 262 19.53 12.84 -32.34
C SER A 262 18.56 11.87 -31.66
N VAL A 263 18.84 11.43 -30.43
CA VAL A 263 18.06 10.43 -29.72
C VAL A 263 17.18 11.12 -28.67
N ASN A 264 15.87 10.83 -28.69
CA ASN A 264 14.94 11.30 -27.68
C ASN A 264 15.11 10.50 -26.38
N VAL A 265 16.04 10.94 -25.53
CA VAL A 265 16.29 10.33 -24.22
C VAL A 265 15.23 10.76 -23.22
N ARG A 266 14.70 9.80 -22.47
CA ARG A 266 13.56 9.96 -21.55
C ARG A 266 13.90 9.71 -20.09
N SER A 267 14.92 8.91 -19.82
CA SER A 267 15.37 8.61 -18.46
C SER A 267 16.87 8.31 -18.48
N ILE A 268 17.57 8.72 -17.43
CA ILE A 268 18.97 8.37 -17.17
C ILE A 268 19.17 7.92 -15.74
N ALA A 269 20.15 7.04 -15.54
CA ALA A 269 20.60 6.59 -14.23
C ALA A 269 22.09 6.29 -14.26
N ALA A 270 22.75 6.32 -13.10
CA ALA A 270 24.17 6.05 -12.98
C ALA A 270 24.45 5.01 -11.92
N SER A 271 25.22 3.98 -12.28
CA SER A 271 25.89 3.10 -11.34
C SER A 271 27.34 3.55 -11.16
N ARG A 272 28.10 2.84 -10.32
CA ARG A 272 29.52 3.11 -10.06
C ARG A 272 30.35 3.19 -11.35
N ASP A 273 30.09 2.26 -12.29
CA ASP A 273 30.96 2.05 -13.45
C ASP A 273 30.26 2.37 -14.78
N SER A 274 29.00 2.77 -14.76
CA SER A 274 28.23 3.03 -15.99
C SER A 274 27.18 4.11 -15.81
N LEU A 275 27.06 4.95 -16.83
CA LEU A 275 25.92 5.81 -17.06
C LEU A 275 24.98 5.12 -18.06
N TRP A 276 23.70 5.15 -17.75
CA TRP A 276 22.64 4.54 -18.53
C TRP A 276 21.69 5.62 -19.05
N ALA A 277 21.23 5.44 -20.27
CA ALA A 277 20.22 6.30 -20.88
C ALA A 277 19.18 5.44 -21.57
N LEU A 278 17.93 5.87 -21.49
CA LEU A 278 16.80 5.18 -22.07
C LEU A 278 16.11 6.08 -23.09
N SER A 279 15.93 5.57 -24.30
CA SER A 279 15.17 6.25 -25.35
C SER A 279 13.89 5.49 -25.66
N MET A 280 12.80 6.23 -25.88
CA MET A 280 11.51 5.68 -26.27
C MET A 280 11.28 5.84 -27.77
N SER A 281 10.66 4.83 -28.39
CA SER A 281 10.11 4.89 -29.74
C SER A 281 8.68 4.32 -29.73
N GLU A 282 7.92 4.55 -30.80
CA GLU A 282 6.62 3.90 -30.95
C GLU A 282 6.79 2.37 -30.91
N GLY A 283 6.05 1.69 -30.04
CA GLY A 283 6.11 0.23 -29.87
C GLY A 283 7.42 -0.34 -29.29
N GLY A 284 8.32 0.49 -28.74
CA GLY A 284 9.59 -0.01 -28.19
C GLY A 284 10.51 1.05 -27.59
N GLY A 285 11.80 0.73 -27.54
CA GLY A 285 12.82 1.66 -27.10
C GLY A 285 14.22 1.07 -27.08
N THR A 286 15.19 1.81 -26.56
CA THR A 286 16.59 1.38 -26.50
C THR A 286 17.23 1.80 -25.18
N LEU A 287 17.90 0.86 -24.54
CA LEU A 287 18.80 1.10 -23.41
C LEU A 287 20.22 1.29 -23.95
N TRP A 288 20.83 2.39 -23.55
CA TRP A 288 22.19 2.80 -23.89
C TRP A 288 23.05 2.78 -22.63
N GLN A 289 24.33 2.43 -22.80
CA GLN A 289 25.34 2.49 -21.74
C GLN A 289 26.54 3.29 -22.20
N SER A 290 27.10 4.04 -21.26
CA SER A 290 28.38 4.72 -21.39
C SER A 290 29.25 4.43 -20.17
N ARG A 291 30.50 4.02 -20.40
CA ARG A 291 31.48 3.76 -19.33
C ARG A 291 32.33 4.99 -18.98
N ASP A 292 32.39 5.96 -19.89
CA ASP A 292 33.14 7.22 -19.74
C ASP A 292 32.24 8.45 -19.58
N GLY A 293 30.94 8.30 -19.87
CA GLY A 293 29.92 9.35 -19.83
C GLY A 293 29.77 10.13 -21.14
N THR A 294 30.50 9.76 -22.20
CA THR A 294 30.51 10.47 -23.49
C THR A 294 30.27 9.57 -24.70
N VAL A 295 30.82 8.35 -24.68
CA VAL A 295 30.67 7.37 -25.75
C VAL A 295 29.59 6.39 -25.35
N TRP A 296 28.59 6.22 -26.21
CA TRP A 296 27.40 5.42 -25.94
C TRP A 296 27.34 4.21 -26.86
N SER A 297 27.02 3.07 -26.26
CA SER A 297 26.73 1.83 -26.98
C SER A 297 25.32 1.37 -26.66
N VAL A 298 24.61 0.86 -27.67
CA VAL A 298 23.34 0.15 -27.46
C VAL A 298 23.62 -1.08 -26.61
N ARG A 299 22.85 -1.24 -25.54
CA ARG A 299 22.87 -2.44 -24.70
C ARG A 299 21.72 -3.37 -24.99
N GLN A 300 20.53 -2.80 -25.16
CA GLN A 300 19.34 -3.60 -25.45
C GLN A 300 18.33 -2.76 -26.22
N ARG A 301 17.66 -3.39 -27.17
CA ARG A 301 16.46 -2.85 -27.82
C ARG A 301 15.26 -3.59 -27.28
N PHE A 302 14.20 -2.85 -26.97
CA PHE A 302 12.93 -3.40 -26.52
C PHE A 302 11.96 -3.33 -27.70
N ALA A 303 11.32 -4.46 -28.00
CA ALA A 303 10.27 -4.58 -29.01
C ALA A 303 9.00 -5.05 -28.32
N GLY A 304 7.86 -4.39 -28.58
CA GLY A 304 6.57 -4.70 -28.00
C GLY A 304 6.30 -4.01 -26.65
N ASP A 305 7.32 -3.89 -25.79
CA ASP A 305 7.24 -3.13 -24.54
C ASP A 305 7.93 -1.77 -24.70
N VAL A 306 7.28 -0.69 -24.24
CA VAL A 306 7.79 0.68 -24.34
C VAL A 306 8.49 1.05 -23.03
N PRO A 307 9.84 1.12 -22.97
CA PRO A 307 10.54 1.35 -21.73
C PRO A 307 10.44 2.82 -21.33
N VAL A 308 10.08 3.10 -20.07
CA VAL A 308 9.77 4.46 -19.59
C VAL A 308 10.74 4.96 -18.52
N GLU A 309 11.47 4.07 -17.86
CA GLU A 309 12.40 4.44 -16.79
C GLU A 309 13.59 3.49 -16.70
N VAL A 310 14.77 4.04 -16.43
CA VAL A 310 15.94 3.28 -16.00
C VAL A 310 16.35 3.71 -14.60
N ALA A 311 16.66 2.74 -13.75
CA ALA A 311 17.22 2.95 -12.43
C ALA A 311 18.40 2.00 -12.21
N THR A 312 19.18 2.25 -11.16
CA THR A 312 20.28 1.36 -10.79
C THR A 312 20.20 0.95 -9.33
N TYR A 313 20.43 -0.34 -9.07
CA TYR A 313 20.45 -0.90 -7.74
C TYR A 313 21.54 -1.98 -7.65
N ALA A 314 22.27 -2.02 -6.53
CA ALA A 314 23.43 -2.91 -6.36
C ALA A 314 24.41 -2.90 -7.56
N GLY A 315 24.59 -1.73 -8.18
CA GLY A 315 25.47 -1.53 -9.35
C GLY A 315 24.91 -1.99 -10.70
N ARG A 316 23.70 -2.56 -10.74
CA ARG A 316 23.06 -3.10 -11.95
C ARG A 316 21.91 -2.21 -12.42
N ALA A 317 21.59 -2.26 -13.72
CA ALA A 317 20.50 -1.52 -14.31
C ALA A 317 19.19 -2.31 -14.27
N TYR A 318 18.10 -1.59 -14.00
CA TYR A 318 16.73 -2.07 -14.04
C TYR A 318 15.90 -1.13 -14.91
N VAL A 319 14.99 -1.68 -15.70
CA VAL A 319 14.17 -0.91 -16.63
C VAL A 319 12.70 -1.17 -16.38
N GLY A 320 11.94 -0.11 -16.13
CA GLY A 320 10.48 -0.15 -16.08
C GLY A 320 9.91 0.14 -17.46
N ALA A 321 8.90 -0.62 -17.87
CA ALA A 321 8.28 -0.48 -19.18
C ALA A 321 6.75 -0.54 -19.12
N ILE A 322 6.15 0.02 -20.17
CA ILE A 322 4.76 -0.19 -20.53
C ILE A 322 4.67 -1.49 -21.33
N GLY A 323 3.95 -2.49 -20.82
CA GLY A 323 3.81 -3.76 -21.52
C GLY A 323 2.83 -3.68 -22.68
N GLY A 324 3.18 -4.29 -23.81
CA GLY A 324 2.30 -4.37 -24.98
C GLY A 324 1.01 -5.16 -24.74
N ASP A 325 0.98 -5.98 -23.68
CA ASP A 325 -0.16 -6.76 -23.21
C ASP A 325 -1.02 -6.03 -22.17
N GLY A 326 -0.75 -4.74 -21.92
CA GLY A 326 -1.46 -3.93 -20.93
C GLY A 326 -1.00 -4.12 -19.48
N ARG A 327 0.08 -4.88 -19.24
CA ARG A 327 0.68 -5.08 -17.90
C ARG A 327 1.95 -4.27 -17.74
N GLY A 328 2.25 -3.79 -16.54
CA GLY A 328 3.54 -3.18 -16.23
C GLY A 328 4.66 -4.21 -16.26
N VAL A 329 5.82 -3.85 -16.81
CA VAL A 329 6.94 -4.79 -16.95
C VAL A 329 8.18 -4.27 -16.26
N LEU A 330 8.75 -5.07 -15.36
CA LEU A 330 10.05 -4.83 -14.75
C LEU A 330 11.10 -5.70 -15.45
N TYR A 331 12.11 -5.07 -16.01
CA TYR A 331 13.30 -5.70 -16.58
C TYR A 331 14.49 -5.57 -15.63
N GLY A 332 15.36 -6.57 -15.62
CA GLY A 332 16.61 -6.53 -14.87
C GLY A 332 17.56 -7.66 -15.26
N PRO A 333 18.70 -7.77 -14.58
CA PRO A 333 19.76 -8.72 -14.95
C PRO A 333 19.31 -10.17 -14.75
N ALA A 334 19.65 -11.05 -15.70
CA ALA A 334 19.30 -12.49 -15.63
C ALA A 334 19.88 -13.21 -14.40
N VAL A 335 21.07 -12.81 -13.96
CA VAL A 335 21.67 -13.30 -12.70
C VAL A 335 21.32 -12.29 -11.61
N PRO A 336 20.61 -12.68 -10.54
CA PRO A 336 20.33 -11.78 -9.42
C PRO A 336 21.59 -11.15 -8.82
N ALA A 337 21.48 -9.90 -8.37
CA ALA A 337 22.44 -9.37 -7.41
C ALA A 337 22.14 -9.98 -6.02
N PRO A 338 23.14 -10.22 -5.15
CA PRO A 338 22.85 -10.56 -3.76
C PRO A 338 22.00 -9.44 -3.15
N ALA A 339 20.91 -9.82 -2.50
CA ALA A 339 20.04 -8.88 -1.81
C ALA A 339 20.84 -8.09 -0.75
N GLY A 340 20.54 -6.80 -0.62
CA GLY A 340 21.08 -6.02 0.50
C GLY A 340 20.60 -6.58 1.83
N ALA A 341 21.34 -6.33 2.91
CA ALA A 341 20.85 -6.66 4.25
C ALA A 341 19.60 -5.83 4.56
N LEU A 342 18.58 -6.48 5.11
CA LEU A 342 17.41 -5.80 5.68
C LEU A 342 17.88 -4.86 6.79
N PRO A 343 17.69 -3.54 6.68
CA PRO A 343 17.89 -2.66 7.83
C PRO A 343 16.90 -3.09 8.93
N ALA A 344 17.31 -2.97 10.20
CA ALA A 344 16.35 -3.05 11.29
C ALA A 344 15.24 -2.02 11.03
N PRO A 345 13.95 -2.38 11.19
CA PRO A 345 12.86 -1.50 10.84
C PRO A 345 12.97 -0.22 11.67
N ALA A 346 13.24 0.90 11.00
CA ALA A 346 13.26 2.19 11.66
C ALA A 346 11.85 2.52 12.15
N ALA A 347 11.77 3.10 13.36
CA ALA A 347 10.51 3.60 13.88
C ALA A 347 9.99 4.71 12.95
N LEU A 348 8.70 4.65 12.59
CA LEU A 348 8.08 5.73 11.85
C LEU A 348 8.05 6.99 12.73
N PRO A 349 8.35 8.19 12.19
CA PRO A 349 8.41 9.41 13.01
C PRO A 349 7.09 9.67 13.74
N LEU A 350 7.12 10.16 14.97
CA LEU A 350 5.88 10.55 15.66
C LEU A 350 5.23 11.74 14.95
N GLN A 351 3.90 11.75 14.89
CA GLN A 351 3.14 12.91 14.43
C GLN A 351 2.87 13.81 15.64
N ALA A 352 3.31 15.07 15.61
CA ALA A 352 3.00 16.00 16.69
C ALA A 352 1.48 16.22 16.77
N GLY A 353 0.87 15.87 17.90
CA GLY A 353 -0.56 16.03 18.14
C GLY A 353 -0.88 17.41 18.70
N ALA A 354 -1.80 18.13 18.05
CA ALA A 354 -2.58 19.20 18.69
C ALA A 354 -3.72 18.56 19.53
N PRO A 355 -4.30 19.25 20.52
CA PRO A 355 -5.38 18.72 21.36
C PRO A 355 -6.55 18.18 20.54
N GLU A 356 -7.24 17.18 21.08
CA GLU A 356 -8.49 16.67 20.50
C GLU A 356 -9.56 17.76 20.53
N PRO A 357 -10.28 18.02 19.42
CA PRO A 357 -11.27 19.09 19.38
C PRO A 357 -12.52 18.71 20.18
N ASP A 358 -13.34 19.70 20.56
CA ASP A 358 -14.76 19.46 20.88
C ASP A 358 -15.52 19.16 19.57
N PRO A 359 -15.99 17.91 19.35
CA PRO A 359 -16.64 17.55 18.10
C PRO A 359 -17.96 18.30 17.91
N ARG A 360 -18.67 18.63 18.99
CA ARG A 360 -19.98 19.30 18.92
C ARG A 360 -19.82 20.74 18.46
N ALA A 361 -18.91 21.49 19.07
CA ALA A 361 -18.62 22.86 18.67
C ALA A 361 -18.11 22.93 17.22
N THR A 362 -17.28 21.97 16.82
CA THR A 362 -16.72 21.90 15.46
C THR A 362 -17.79 21.58 14.42
N LEU A 363 -18.69 20.62 14.69
CA LEU A 363 -19.81 20.30 13.82
C LEU A 363 -20.81 21.47 13.69
N GLN A 364 -21.02 22.26 14.76
CA GLN A 364 -21.83 23.48 14.67
C GLN A 364 -21.18 24.58 13.82
N ALA A 365 -19.85 24.73 13.91
CA ALA A 365 -19.11 25.65 13.04
C ALA A 365 -19.18 25.20 11.58
N LEU A 366 -19.09 23.89 11.34
CA LEU A 366 -19.28 23.28 10.03
C LEU A 366 -20.68 23.57 9.47
N ASP A 367 -21.74 23.40 10.26
CA ASP A 367 -23.11 23.69 9.81
C ASP A 367 -23.29 25.14 9.36
N ARG A 368 -22.72 26.09 10.11
CA ARG A 368 -22.72 27.51 9.73
C ARG A 368 -21.94 27.77 8.44
N ALA A 369 -20.82 27.09 8.24
CA ALA A 369 -20.01 27.21 7.03
C ALA A 369 -20.75 26.63 5.80
N LEU A 370 -21.41 25.49 5.94
CA LEU A 370 -22.13 24.84 4.84
C LEU A 370 -23.43 25.56 4.44
N ALA A 371 -24.06 26.31 5.35
CA ALA A 371 -25.27 27.07 5.07
C ALA A 371 -25.05 28.21 4.04
N ASP A 372 -23.85 28.79 4.00
CA ASP A 372 -23.43 29.80 3.01
C ASP A 372 -21.95 29.61 2.67
N PHE A 373 -21.68 28.51 1.97
CA PHE A 373 -20.32 28.06 1.69
C PHE A 373 -19.53 29.05 0.83
N SER A 374 -20.16 29.61 -0.21
CA SER A 374 -19.54 30.62 -1.08
C SER A 374 -19.07 31.84 -0.28
N ALA A 375 -19.89 32.37 0.64
CA ALA A 375 -19.50 33.53 1.44
C ALA A 375 -18.47 33.18 2.52
N PHE A 376 -18.52 31.97 3.08
CA PHE A 376 -17.51 31.48 4.02
C PHE A 376 -16.11 31.48 3.39
N GLU A 377 -15.98 30.93 2.18
CA GLU A 377 -14.70 30.92 1.45
C GLU A 377 -14.26 32.32 1.00
N ALA A 378 -15.19 33.17 0.53
CA ALA A 378 -14.88 34.54 0.14
C ALA A 378 -14.29 35.38 1.29
N ARG A 379 -14.61 35.04 2.55
CA ARG A 379 -14.03 35.66 3.75
C ARG A 379 -12.72 35.00 4.22
N GLY A 380 -12.14 34.11 3.42
CA GLY A 380 -10.91 33.38 3.75
C GLY A 380 -11.12 32.13 4.61
N GLY A 381 -12.36 31.66 4.76
CA GLY A 381 -12.68 30.43 5.48
C GLY A 381 -12.09 29.19 4.80
N SER A 382 -11.66 28.21 5.61
CA SER A 382 -11.17 26.92 5.12
C SER A 382 -12.00 25.78 5.70
N LEU A 383 -12.77 25.10 4.85
CA LEU A 383 -13.62 23.99 5.28
C LEU A 383 -12.78 22.74 5.59
N ILE A 384 -11.71 22.47 4.83
CA ILE A 384 -10.66 21.50 5.22
C ILE A 384 -10.08 21.84 6.60
N GLY A 385 -9.79 23.12 6.89
CA GLY A 385 -9.30 23.55 8.19
C GLY A 385 -10.29 23.28 9.34
N LEU A 386 -11.60 23.32 9.08
CA LEU A 386 -12.64 22.92 10.06
C LEU A 386 -12.74 21.40 10.23
N LEU A 387 -12.48 20.64 9.16
CA LEU A 387 -12.59 19.18 9.15
C LEU A 387 -11.35 18.49 9.72
N GLU A 388 -10.15 19.04 9.52
CA GLU A 388 -8.87 18.48 9.98
C GLU A 388 -8.83 18.10 11.47
N PRO A 389 -9.33 18.94 12.40
CA PRO A 389 -9.39 18.57 13.80
C PRO A 389 -10.24 17.32 14.05
N LEU A 390 -11.38 17.17 13.34
CA LEU A 390 -12.31 16.06 13.53
C LEU A 390 -11.67 14.71 13.17
N LEU A 391 -10.70 14.68 12.26
CA LEU A 391 -10.01 13.46 11.86
C LEU A 391 -9.32 12.73 13.02
N ARG A 392 -8.95 13.46 14.08
CA ARG A 392 -8.33 12.89 15.29
C ARG A 392 -9.32 12.09 16.15
N THR A 393 -10.62 12.38 16.07
CA THR A 393 -11.65 11.71 16.87
C THR A 393 -11.82 10.24 16.48
N ARG A 394 -11.56 9.90 15.21
CA ARG A 394 -11.84 8.57 14.60
C ARG A 394 -13.25 8.04 14.90
N SER A 395 -14.19 8.94 15.19
CA SER A 395 -15.52 8.59 15.70
C SER A 395 -16.47 8.23 14.56
N LEU A 396 -17.12 7.07 14.67
CA LEU A 396 -18.18 6.67 13.76
C LEU A 396 -19.35 7.66 13.75
N LEU A 397 -19.69 8.24 14.91
CA LEU A 397 -20.76 9.24 15.01
C LEU A 397 -20.41 10.52 14.26
N VAL A 398 -19.15 10.96 14.34
CA VAL A 398 -18.66 12.10 13.55
C VAL A 398 -18.71 11.77 12.06
N ALA A 399 -18.25 10.59 11.65
CA ALA A 399 -18.31 10.16 10.26
C ALA A 399 -19.75 10.11 9.72
N GLN A 400 -20.70 9.56 10.50
CA GLN A 400 -22.12 9.55 10.16
C GLN A 400 -22.69 10.97 10.07
N ALA A 401 -22.31 11.86 10.98
CA ALA A 401 -22.73 13.26 10.94
C ALA A 401 -22.21 13.96 9.68
N LEU A 402 -20.96 13.74 9.28
CA LEU A 402 -20.42 14.26 8.02
C LEU A 402 -21.15 13.68 6.80
N ALA A 403 -21.40 12.37 6.77
CA ALA A 403 -22.12 11.71 5.68
C ALA A 403 -23.55 12.24 5.52
N GLN A 404 -24.24 12.58 6.62
CA GLN A 404 -25.57 13.20 6.57
C GLN A 404 -25.58 14.59 5.92
N ARG A 405 -24.42 15.26 5.77
CA ARG A 405 -24.31 16.59 5.15
C ARG A 405 -24.03 16.52 3.65
N LEU A 406 -23.66 15.35 3.13
CA LEU A 406 -23.45 15.15 1.69
C LEU A 406 -24.73 15.45 0.90
N GLY A 407 -24.61 16.23 -0.18
CA GLY A 407 -25.70 16.63 -1.05
C GLY A 407 -26.67 17.65 -0.43
N ARG A 408 -26.42 18.16 0.79
CA ARG A 408 -27.29 19.13 1.47
C ARG A 408 -26.88 20.59 1.27
N VAL A 409 -25.71 20.84 0.70
CA VAL A 409 -25.21 22.21 0.48
C VAL A 409 -26.03 22.88 -0.63
N PRO A 410 -26.61 24.07 -0.39
CA PRO A 410 -27.36 24.78 -1.41
C PRO A 410 -26.50 25.04 -2.65
N ARG A 411 -27.11 24.90 -3.84
CA ARG A 411 -26.45 25.27 -5.09
C ARG A 411 -26.44 26.80 -5.23
N SER A 412 -25.33 27.42 -4.89
CA SER A 412 -25.03 28.84 -5.11
C SER A 412 -24.04 29.04 -6.26
N SER A 413 -23.87 30.29 -6.70
CA SER A 413 -22.94 30.63 -7.78
C SER A 413 -21.50 30.22 -7.45
N ALA A 414 -20.85 29.72 -8.50
CA ALA A 414 -19.67 28.89 -8.49
C ALA A 414 -18.35 29.70 -8.45
N GLU A 415 -17.26 29.06 -8.00
CA GLU A 415 -15.90 29.62 -8.11
C GLU A 415 -15.26 29.17 -9.43
N SER A 416 -14.64 30.10 -10.17
CA SER A 416 -13.77 29.74 -11.30
C SER A 416 -12.50 29.09 -10.78
N ARG A 417 -12.15 27.90 -11.27
CA ARG A 417 -10.87 27.24 -11.00
C ARG A 417 -10.27 26.62 -12.26
N PHE A 418 -9.10 26.02 -12.05
CA PHE A 418 -8.17 25.42 -13.02
C PHE A 418 -8.79 25.02 -14.37
N ALA A 419 -8.14 25.44 -15.47
CA ALA A 419 -8.62 25.28 -16.85
C ALA A 419 -9.85 26.13 -17.26
N GLY A 420 -10.22 27.14 -16.48
CA GLY A 420 -11.17 28.18 -16.89
C GLY A 420 -12.65 27.80 -16.76
N ARG A 421 -12.97 26.75 -15.99
CA ARG A 421 -14.34 26.33 -15.68
C ARG A 421 -14.74 26.67 -14.24
N THR A 422 -16.04 26.75 -14.03
CA THR A 422 -16.65 27.11 -12.75
C THR A 422 -17.21 25.85 -12.11
N VAL A 423 -16.77 25.51 -10.89
CA VAL A 423 -17.26 24.32 -10.16
C VAL A 423 -18.33 24.75 -9.15
N PRO A 424 -19.51 24.10 -9.11
CA PRO A 424 -20.53 24.41 -8.12
C PRO A 424 -19.99 24.33 -6.69
N ALA A 425 -20.32 25.33 -5.87
CA ALA A 425 -19.87 25.38 -4.48
C ALA A 425 -20.29 24.13 -3.69
N ALA A 426 -21.48 23.60 -3.98
CA ALA A 426 -21.99 22.36 -3.40
C ALA A 426 -21.12 21.14 -3.72
N ASP A 427 -20.63 21.01 -4.95
CA ASP A 427 -19.81 19.87 -5.38
C ASP A 427 -18.45 19.89 -4.71
N LYS A 428 -17.86 21.08 -4.62
CA LYS A 428 -16.62 21.30 -3.86
C LYS A 428 -16.80 21.00 -2.37
N ALA A 429 -17.92 21.37 -1.77
CA ALA A 429 -18.20 21.04 -0.37
C ALA A 429 -18.36 19.53 -0.15
N ASP A 430 -19.15 18.84 -1.00
CA ASP A 430 -19.30 17.39 -0.97
C ASP A 430 -17.95 16.68 -1.12
N TRP A 431 -17.13 17.15 -2.04
CA TRP A 431 -15.75 16.68 -2.22
C TRP A 431 -14.92 16.81 -0.93
N GLN A 432 -14.97 17.94 -0.22
CA GLN A 432 -14.26 18.12 1.06
C GLN A 432 -14.84 17.27 2.20
N LEU A 433 -16.14 16.99 2.18
CA LEU A 433 -16.78 16.10 3.15
C LEU A 433 -16.38 14.64 2.91
N LEU A 434 -16.38 14.18 1.65
CA LEU A 434 -15.92 12.84 1.26
C LEU A 434 -14.47 12.60 1.68
N TRP A 435 -13.61 13.60 1.48
CA TRP A 435 -12.24 13.62 2.01
C TRP A 435 -12.21 13.30 3.50
N ALA A 436 -12.96 14.05 4.30
CA ALA A 436 -12.93 13.91 5.75
C ALA A 436 -13.48 12.56 6.22
N ILE A 437 -14.55 12.04 5.59
CA ILE A 437 -15.14 10.74 5.92
C ILE A 437 -14.13 9.61 5.66
N ALA A 438 -13.52 9.59 4.48
CA ALA A 438 -12.52 8.58 4.15
C ALA A 438 -11.29 8.66 5.07
N ARG A 439 -10.83 9.87 5.42
CA ARG A 439 -9.68 10.07 6.31
C ARG A 439 -9.97 9.71 7.77
N LEU A 440 -11.24 9.74 8.20
CA LEU A 440 -11.65 9.15 9.47
C LEU A 440 -11.53 7.62 9.47
N GLY A 441 -11.51 6.99 8.28
CA GLY A 441 -11.50 5.54 8.14
C GLY A 441 -12.78 4.86 8.62
N ARG A 442 -13.88 5.63 8.73
CA ARG A 442 -15.18 5.18 9.25
C ARG A 442 -16.31 5.82 8.44
N GLY A 443 -17.46 5.15 8.42
CA GLY A 443 -18.67 5.66 7.80
C GLY A 443 -19.00 4.95 6.50
N ARG A 444 -20.01 5.48 5.80
CA ARG A 444 -20.55 4.90 4.56
C ARG A 444 -20.80 6.02 3.55
N ILE A 445 -20.36 5.81 2.32
CA ILE A 445 -20.57 6.70 1.19
C ILE A 445 -21.91 6.33 0.54
N PRO A 446 -22.85 7.27 0.38
CA PRO A 446 -24.07 7.01 -0.36
C PRO A 446 -23.75 6.53 -1.79
N PRO A 447 -24.16 5.31 -2.20
CA PRO A 447 -23.81 4.78 -3.52
C PRO A 447 -24.28 5.66 -4.68
N ALA A 448 -25.36 6.42 -4.49
CA ALA A 448 -25.87 7.39 -5.47
C ALA A 448 -24.85 8.46 -5.90
N LEU A 449 -23.84 8.78 -5.07
CA LEU A 449 -22.79 9.72 -5.44
C LEU A 449 -21.87 9.16 -6.53
N LEU A 450 -21.72 7.83 -6.62
CA LEU A 450 -20.93 7.18 -7.68
C LEU A 450 -21.57 7.38 -9.06
N ASP A 451 -22.90 7.49 -9.13
CA ASP A 451 -23.66 7.60 -10.38
C ASP A 451 -24.02 9.03 -10.76
N LYS A 452 -23.50 10.03 -10.03
CA LYS A 452 -23.78 11.43 -10.31
C LYS A 452 -23.36 11.76 -11.77
N PRO A 453 -24.31 12.20 -12.61
CA PRO A 453 -24.03 12.51 -14.01
C PRO A 453 -23.25 13.83 -14.11
N PHE A 454 -22.47 13.97 -15.17
CA PHE A 454 -21.91 15.26 -15.55
C PHE A 454 -23.01 16.16 -16.12
N GLU A 455 -23.10 17.41 -15.65
CA GLU A 455 -24.05 18.40 -16.16
C GLU A 455 -23.61 18.94 -17.53
N GLU A 456 -22.30 18.95 -17.79
CA GLU A 456 -21.67 19.32 -19.05
C GLU A 456 -20.58 18.31 -19.45
N ALA A 457 -20.15 18.31 -20.71
CA ALA A 457 -19.07 17.42 -21.14
C ALA A 457 -17.77 17.66 -20.34
N PRO A 458 -17.19 16.65 -19.68
CA PRO A 458 -16.07 16.84 -18.77
C PRO A 458 -14.74 17.16 -19.47
N SER A 459 -13.88 17.87 -18.75
CA SER A 459 -12.55 18.34 -19.16
C SER A 459 -11.45 17.75 -18.26
N ARG A 460 -10.19 17.97 -18.62
CA ARG A 460 -9.04 17.51 -17.83
C ARG A 460 -8.91 18.20 -16.46
N GLY A 461 -9.55 19.35 -16.27
CA GLY A 461 -9.46 20.16 -15.04
C GLY A 461 -10.49 19.79 -13.97
N GLU A 462 -11.62 19.19 -14.33
CA GLU A 462 -12.71 18.89 -13.38
C GLU A 462 -12.40 17.72 -12.43
N LYS A 463 -11.39 16.90 -12.74
CA LYS A 463 -10.91 15.82 -11.85
C LYS A 463 -10.57 16.29 -10.43
N PHE A 464 -10.29 17.58 -10.22
CA PHE A 464 -9.86 18.16 -8.94
C PHE A 464 -10.99 18.54 -7.97
N ALA A 465 -12.27 18.35 -8.35
CA ALA A 465 -13.40 18.69 -7.48
C ALA A 465 -14.69 17.92 -7.82
N GLU A 466 -14.55 16.78 -8.51
CA GLU A 466 -15.70 15.97 -8.95
C GLU A 466 -16.16 15.01 -7.83
N PRO A 467 -17.42 15.10 -7.35
CA PRO A 467 -17.90 14.25 -6.27
C PRO A 467 -17.90 12.76 -6.60
N ALA A 468 -18.12 12.35 -7.85
CA ALA A 468 -18.11 10.94 -8.21
C ALA A 468 -16.72 10.30 -8.10
N ALA A 469 -15.66 11.02 -8.53
CA ALA A 469 -14.28 10.56 -8.38
C ALA A 469 -13.88 10.51 -6.89
N ALA A 470 -14.26 11.53 -6.12
CA ALA A 470 -14.05 11.55 -4.67
C ALA A 470 -14.82 10.44 -3.93
N ALA A 471 -16.02 10.10 -4.40
CA ALA A 471 -16.83 9.03 -3.82
C ALA A 471 -16.23 7.66 -4.12
N ALA A 472 -15.76 7.41 -5.35
CA ALA A 472 -15.07 6.18 -5.72
C ALA A 472 -13.82 5.97 -4.86
N TRP A 473 -13.03 7.03 -4.68
CA TRP A 473 -11.91 7.00 -3.75
C TRP A 473 -12.32 6.67 -2.31
N ALA A 474 -13.29 7.39 -1.77
CA ALA A 474 -13.71 7.23 -0.39
C ALA A 474 -14.26 5.82 -0.15
N VAL A 475 -14.96 5.25 -1.12
CA VAL A 475 -15.37 3.84 -1.14
C VAL A 475 -14.15 2.91 -1.05
N GLY A 476 -13.11 3.19 -1.83
CA GLY A 476 -11.84 2.45 -1.78
C GLY A 476 -11.15 2.50 -0.42
N GLU A 477 -11.01 3.69 0.18
CA GLU A 477 -10.37 3.87 1.50
C GLU A 477 -11.19 3.28 2.65
N LEU A 478 -12.53 3.31 2.55
CA LEU A 478 -13.43 2.78 3.57
C LEU A 478 -13.71 1.29 3.39
N GLY A 479 -13.33 0.71 2.26
CA GLY A 479 -13.61 -0.69 1.99
C GLY A 479 -15.07 -1.03 1.73
N GLN A 480 -15.81 -0.08 1.18
CA GLN A 480 -17.25 -0.25 0.99
C GLN A 480 -17.53 -1.17 -0.21
N ALA A 481 -17.72 -2.46 0.09
CA ALA A 481 -17.91 -3.53 -0.90
C ALA A 481 -19.35 -4.08 -0.94
N ASP A 482 -20.35 -3.34 -0.47
CA ASP A 482 -21.74 -3.76 -0.58
C ASP A 482 -22.21 -3.84 -2.03
N ASP A 483 -23.25 -4.64 -2.29
CA ASP A 483 -23.61 -5.00 -3.64
C ASP A 483 -24.07 -3.82 -4.50
N GLU A 484 -24.75 -2.85 -3.89
CA GLU A 484 -25.17 -1.64 -4.59
C GLU A 484 -23.95 -0.80 -5.00
N THR A 485 -22.98 -0.67 -4.11
CA THR A 485 -21.74 0.07 -4.36
C THR A 485 -20.95 -0.57 -5.50
N LEU A 486 -20.71 -1.88 -5.43
CA LEU A 486 -19.96 -2.61 -6.45
C LEU A 486 -20.67 -2.57 -7.81
N ALA A 487 -22.00 -2.72 -7.84
CA ALA A 487 -22.77 -2.64 -9.08
C ALA A 487 -22.60 -1.28 -9.77
N ARG A 488 -22.63 -0.17 -9.01
CA ARG A 488 -22.45 1.20 -9.54
C ARG A 488 -21.03 1.45 -10.04
N LEU A 489 -20.01 1.01 -9.28
CA LEU A 489 -18.61 1.09 -9.73
C LEU A 489 -18.41 0.35 -11.06
N ILE A 490 -18.92 -0.89 -11.18
CA ILE A 490 -18.80 -1.70 -12.40
C ILE A 490 -19.58 -1.09 -13.57
N ALA A 491 -20.76 -0.53 -13.31
CA ALA A 491 -21.59 0.09 -14.35
C ALA A 491 -20.92 1.32 -14.98
N ARG A 492 -20.05 2.04 -14.25
CA ARG A 492 -19.33 3.21 -14.76
C ARG A 492 -18.03 2.92 -15.52
N LEU A 493 -17.51 1.70 -15.49
CA LEU A 493 -16.18 1.40 -16.08
C LEU A 493 -16.07 1.66 -17.59
N ASP A 494 -17.15 1.46 -18.35
CA ASP A 494 -17.18 1.58 -19.81
C ASP A 494 -18.32 2.48 -20.31
N ARG A 495 -18.84 3.35 -19.44
CA ARG A 495 -19.85 4.34 -19.78
C ARG A 495 -19.27 5.36 -20.76
N ARG A 496 -19.90 5.54 -21.92
CA ARG A 496 -19.35 6.33 -23.04
C ARG A 496 -19.21 7.82 -22.73
N GLU A 497 -20.05 8.35 -21.85
CA GLU A 497 -20.03 9.76 -21.47
C GLU A 497 -18.95 10.06 -20.42
N ASP A 498 -18.42 9.03 -19.75
CA ASP A 498 -17.44 9.21 -18.69
C ASP A 498 -16.02 9.34 -19.28
N PRO A 499 -15.20 10.25 -18.73
CA PRO A 499 -13.83 10.41 -19.17
C PRO A 499 -12.95 9.25 -18.65
N PRO A 500 -11.86 8.89 -19.35
CA PRO A 500 -10.98 7.79 -18.95
C PRO A 500 -10.40 7.92 -17.53
N TRP A 501 -10.23 9.15 -17.03
CA TRP A 501 -9.76 9.37 -15.67
C TRP A 501 -10.76 8.83 -14.63
N LEU A 502 -12.06 9.06 -14.83
CA LEU A 502 -13.11 8.62 -13.91
C LEU A 502 -13.24 7.09 -13.92
N ALA A 503 -13.25 6.49 -15.11
CA ALA A 503 -13.33 5.04 -15.27
C ALA A 503 -12.21 4.33 -14.49
N GLY A 504 -10.99 4.89 -14.49
CA GLY A 504 -9.93 4.29 -13.72
C GLY A 504 -10.02 4.58 -12.22
N ASP A 505 -10.67 5.66 -11.77
CA ASP A 505 -10.94 5.90 -10.35
C ASP A 505 -11.94 4.85 -9.83
N MET A 506 -12.93 4.50 -10.66
CA MET A 506 -13.85 3.40 -10.41
C MET A 506 -13.11 2.04 -10.39
N ALA A 507 -12.20 1.81 -11.33
CA ALA A 507 -11.37 0.61 -11.35
C ALA A 507 -10.45 0.53 -10.12
N GLY A 508 -9.82 1.65 -9.72
CA GLY A 508 -8.99 1.73 -8.52
C GLY A 508 -9.78 1.45 -7.26
N ALA A 509 -11.01 1.98 -7.15
CA ALA A 509 -11.94 1.65 -6.08
C ALA A 509 -12.27 0.15 -6.06
N LEU A 510 -12.59 -0.45 -7.21
CA LEU A 510 -12.84 -1.89 -7.32
C LEU A 510 -11.62 -2.73 -6.91
N VAL A 511 -10.42 -2.35 -7.34
CA VAL A 511 -9.17 -3.00 -6.94
C VAL A 511 -8.99 -2.91 -5.42
N ALA A 512 -9.19 -1.74 -4.84
CA ALA A 512 -9.07 -1.52 -3.41
C ALA A 512 -10.07 -2.37 -2.62
N VAL A 513 -11.36 -2.36 -2.98
CA VAL A 513 -12.41 -3.02 -2.19
C VAL A 513 -12.49 -4.54 -2.41
N THR A 514 -12.05 -5.05 -3.57
CA THR A 514 -12.16 -6.48 -3.92
C THR A 514 -10.83 -7.23 -3.86
N GLY A 515 -9.70 -6.52 -3.99
CA GLY A 515 -8.38 -7.11 -4.20
C GLY A 515 -8.13 -7.69 -5.59
N CYS A 516 -9.14 -7.70 -6.48
CA CYS A 516 -9.03 -8.17 -7.85
C CYS A 516 -8.35 -7.12 -8.75
N ARG A 517 -7.46 -7.53 -9.66
CA ARG A 517 -6.66 -6.60 -10.48
C ARG A 517 -6.98 -6.68 -11.98
N PHE A 518 -8.26 -6.61 -12.34
CA PHE A 518 -8.69 -6.59 -13.74
C PHE A 518 -8.47 -5.22 -14.44
N GLY A 519 -8.16 -4.17 -13.68
CA GLY A 519 -7.93 -2.84 -14.23
C GLY A 519 -9.16 -2.32 -14.98
N TYR A 520 -8.99 -1.88 -16.22
CA TYR A 520 -10.07 -1.35 -17.07
C TYR A 520 -10.95 -2.43 -17.74
N ASP A 521 -10.70 -3.72 -17.51
CA ASP A 521 -11.48 -4.78 -18.15
C ASP A 521 -12.87 -4.93 -17.52
N ALA A 522 -13.81 -4.09 -17.99
CA ALA A 522 -15.20 -4.11 -17.53
C ALA A 522 -15.88 -5.47 -17.78
N ALA A 523 -15.45 -6.23 -18.79
CA ALA A 523 -16.01 -7.56 -19.05
C ALA A 523 -15.56 -8.57 -17.99
N ALA A 524 -14.28 -8.55 -17.61
CA ALA A 524 -13.75 -9.35 -16.51
C ALA A 524 -14.42 -8.98 -15.17
N TRP A 525 -14.59 -7.69 -14.88
CA TRP A 525 -15.31 -7.24 -13.69
C TRP A 525 -16.76 -7.72 -13.66
N ARG A 526 -17.48 -7.67 -14.79
CA ARG A 526 -18.86 -8.19 -14.88
C ARG A 526 -18.92 -9.71 -14.78
N ALA A 527 -17.93 -10.42 -15.33
CA ALA A 527 -17.85 -11.87 -15.21
C ALA A 527 -17.63 -12.27 -13.75
N TRP A 528 -16.63 -11.68 -13.10
CA TRP A 528 -16.38 -11.82 -11.67
C TRP A 528 -17.60 -11.43 -10.84
N TRP A 529 -18.30 -10.35 -11.16
CA TRP A 529 -19.49 -9.94 -10.44
C TRP A 529 -20.60 -11.01 -10.42
N ARG A 530 -20.76 -11.72 -11.55
CA ARG A 530 -21.76 -12.80 -11.68
C ARG A 530 -21.37 -14.06 -10.95
N THR A 531 -20.08 -14.41 -10.92
CA THR A 531 -19.62 -15.70 -10.37
C THR A 531 -19.08 -15.57 -8.94
N ARG A 532 -18.54 -14.41 -8.60
CA ARG A 532 -17.77 -14.10 -7.39
C ARG A 532 -16.58 -15.04 -7.18
N ASP A 533 -16.04 -15.58 -8.26
CA ASP A 533 -14.88 -16.48 -8.23
C ASP A 533 -13.63 -15.75 -7.69
N ASP A 534 -12.71 -16.52 -7.08
CA ASP A 534 -11.46 -15.97 -6.59
C ASP A 534 -10.56 -15.49 -7.74
N CYS A 535 -10.47 -14.17 -7.87
CA CYS A 535 -9.65 -13.49 -8.86
C CYS A 535 -8.14 -13.62 -8.59
N ARG A 536 -7.72 -14.03 -7.38
CA ARG A 536 -6.30 -14.19 -7.00
C ARG A 536 -5.65 -15.40 -7.70
N ALA A 537 -6.45 -16.40 -8.10
CA ALA A 537 -5.97 -17.52 -8.92
C ALA A 537 -5.51 -17.09 -10.33
N ALA A 538 -5.99 -15.95 -10.83
CA ALA A 538 -5.66 -15.43 -12.16
C ALA A 538 -4.43 -14.49 -12.20
N ASP A 539 -3.90 -14.09 -11.04
CA ASP A 539 -2.88 -13.04 -10.91
C ASP A 539 -1.45 -13.57 -10.74
N GLY A 540 -1.23 -14.89 -10.62
CA GLY A 540 0.11 -15.46 -10.50
C GLY A 540 0.93 -14.91 -9.31
N GLY A 541 0.29 -14.19 -8.39
CA GLY A 541 0.87 -13.79 -7.12
C GLY A 541 1.07 -15.04 -6.27
N ALA A 542 2.29 -15.19 -5.74
CA ALA A 542 2.60 -16.28 -4.84
C ALA A 542 1.54 -16.35 -3.72
N ARG A 543 1.03 -17.56 -3.46
CA ARG A 543 0.35 -17.86 -2.20
C ARG A 543 1.31 -17.42 -1.08
N GLU A 544 0.88 -16.49 -0.23
CA GLU A 544 1.51 -16.35 1.09
C GLU A 544 1.14 -17.65 1.85
N ASP A 545 1.98 -18.67 1.74
CA ASP A 545 1.77 -19.94 2.44
C ASP A 545 2.13 -19.76 3.92
N ASN A 546 1.14 -19.81 4.81
CA ASN A 546 1.33 -19.94 6.24
C ASN A 546 2.15 -21.21 6.54
N GLU A 547 3.41 -20.99 6.92
CA GLU A 547 4.43 -22.02 7.07
C GLU A 547 4.10 -22.97 8.24
N LEU A 548 4.37 -24.26 8.05
CA LEU A 548 4.32 -25.26 9.14
C LEU A 548 5.66 -25.29 9.88
N VAL A 549 5.68 -24.80 11.10
CA VAL A 549 6.84 -24.80 12.00
C VAL A 549 6.96 -26.15 12.72
N SER A 550 8.13 -26.77 12.65
CA SER A 550 8.42 -28.02 13.38
C SER A 550 8.59 -27.80 14.87
N ILE A 551 7.78 -28.49 15.67
CA ILE A 551 7.82 -28.49 17.12
C ILE A 551 8.38 -29.84 17.60
N PRO A 552 9.48 -29.85 18.37
CA PRO A 552 10.18 -31.10 18.71
C PRO A 552 9.38 -32.04 19.62
N GLY A 553 8.32 -31.54 20.26
CA GLY A 553 7.61 -32.26 21.31
C GLY A 553 8.47 -32.47 22.57
N GLY A 554 7.91 -33.14 23.57
CA GLY A 554 8.57 -33.38 24.84
C GLY A 554 7.62 -33.44 26.03
N SER A 555 8.18 -33.74 27.20
CA SER A 555 7.45 -33.72 28.47
C SER A 555 7.51 -32.33 29.10
N PHE A 556 6.36 -31.79 29.51
CA PHE A 556 6.26 -30.50 30.19
C PHE A 556 5.11 -30.50 31.20
N VAL A 557 5.11 -29.49 32.08
CA VAL A 557 3.97 -29.22 32.96
C VAL A 557 3.01 -28.33 32.20
N ILE A 558 1.81 -28.82 31.89
CA ILE A 558 0.72 -27.99 31.37
C ILE A 558 0.01 -27.30 32.54
N GLY A 559 -0.45 -26.07 32.36
CA GLY A 559 -1.13 -25.27 33.39
C GLY A 559 -0.20 -24.47 34.33
N ASP A 560 -0.78 -23.75 35.28
CA ASP A 560 -0.07 -22.91 36.25
C ASP A 560 -0.79 -22.93 37.60
N ALA A 561 -0.07 -23.23 38.69
CA ALA A 561 -0.62 -23.26 40.05
C ALA A 561 -1.14 -21.88 40.53
N ARG A 562 -0.75 -20.81 39.85
CA ARG A 562 -1.17 -19.42 40.14
C ARG A 562 -2.42 -18.99 39.36
N GLY A 563 -2.90 -19.83 38.43
CA GLY A 563 -4.08 -19.56 37.61
C GLY A 563 -5.39 -19.98 38.26
N GLU A 564 -6.44 -20.03 37.44
CA GLU A 564 -7.75 -20.52 37.85
C GLU A 564 -7.71 -22.03 38.18
N PRO A 565 -8.68 -22.58 38.93
CA PRO A 565 -8.69 -24.00 39.32
C PRO A 565 -8.61 -24.99 38.15
N ASP A 566 -9.10 -24.61 36.96
CA ASP A 566 -9.02 -25.41 35.73
C ASP A 566 -7.67 -25.28 35.00
N GLU A 567 -6.79 -24.40 35.44
CA GLU A 567 -5.39 -24.28 35.02
C GLU A 567 -4.43 -25.10 35.91
N ALA A 568 -4.94 -25.92 36.85
CA ALA A 568 -4.10 -26.66 37.79
C ALA A 568 -3.00 -27.49 37.07
N PRO A 569 -1.74 -27.41 37.53
CA PRO A 569 -0.61 -27.96 36.80
C PRO A 569 -0.64 -29.49 36.78
N ARG A 570 -0.34 -30.09 35.62
CA ARG A 570 -0.18 -31.55 35.46
C ARG A 570 0.94 -31.89 34.48
N GLN A 571 1.57 -33.04 34.68
CA GLN A 571 2.59 -33.52 33.76
C GLN A 571 1.93 -34.08 32.49
N VAL A 572 2.42 -33.66 31.32
CA VAL A 572 2.00 -34.18 30.02
C VAL A 572 3.20 -34.42 29.12
N THR A 573 3.02 -35.22 28.07
CA THR A 573 4.02 -35.43 27.02
C THR A 573 3.34 -35.29 25.67
N VAL A 574 3.88 -34.43 24.81
CA VAL A 574 3.44 -34.27 23.42
C VAL A 574 4.49 -34.88 22.50
N LYS A 575 4.04 -35.57 21.44
CA LYS A 575 4.93 -36.07 20.38
C LYS A 575 5.47 -34.89 19.56
N PRO A 576 6.55 -35.06 18.77
CA PRO A 576 6.89 -34.09 17.74
C PRO A 576 5.72 -33.88 16.78
N PHE A 577 5.52 -32.64 16.34
CA PHE A 577 4.44 -32.25 15.42
C PHE A 577 4.85 -30.97 14.67
N ARG A 578 3.98 -30.49 13.79
CA ARG A 578 4.11 -29.22 13.09
C ARG A 578 2.90 -28.34 13.35
N MET A 579 3.08 -27.03 13.45
CA MET A 579 2.01 -26.07 13.67
C MET A 579 2.16 -24.88 12.73
N MET A 580 1.04 -24.38 12.21
CA MET A 580 1.03 -23.17 11.40
C MET A 580 1.56 -21.97 12.20
N ARG A 581 2.42 -21.19 11.53
CA ARG A 581 3.18 -20.09 12.12
C ARG A 581 2.30 -19.03 12.77
N HIS A 582 1.17 -18.74 12.14
CA HIS A 582 0.19 -17.77 12.60
C HIS A 582 -1.24 -18.31 12.49
N GLU A 583 -2.18 -17.57 13.09
CA GLU A 583 -3.63 -17.83 13.00
C GLU A 583 -4.08 -17.84 11.52
N ILE A 584 -5.12 -18.62 11.19
CA ILE A 584 -5.67 -18.62 9.83
C ILE A 584 -6.23 -17.24 9.52
N THR A 585 -5.75 -16.64 8.43
CA THR A 585 -6.19 -15.32 8.00
C THR A 585 -7.52 -15.35 7.26
N ASN A 586 -8.21 -14.22 7.18
CA ASN A 586 -9.39 -14.06 6.32
C ASN A 586 -9.10 -14.41 4.86
N GLY A 587 -7.93 -14.04 4.34
CA GLY A 587 -7.52 -14.35 2.97
C GLY A 587 -7.32 -15.85 2.73
N GLU A 588 -6.82 -16.58 3.73
CA GLU A 588 -6.68 -18.04 3.66
C GLU A 588 -8.01 -18.77 3.81
N PHE A 589 -8.87 -18.34 4.75
CA PHE A 589 -10.19 -18.93 4.93
C PHE A 589 -11.09 -18.70 3.72
N ALA A 590 -10.98 -17.54 3.07
CA ALA A 590 -11.66 -17.26 1.81
C ALA A 590 -11.29 -18.25 0.70
N GLN A 591 -10.02 -18.68 0.62
CA GLN A 591 -9.60 -19.71 -0.36
C GLN A 591 -10.28 -21.05 -0.10
N PHE A 592 -10.41 -21.45 1.16
CA PHE A 592 -11.13 -22.67 1.54
C PHE A 592 -12.60 -22.59 1.11
N VAL A 593 -13.27 -21.50 1.46
CA VAL A 593 -14.69 -21.30 1.11
C VAL A 593 -14.88 -21.26 -0.41
N ALA A 594 -14.00 -20.58 -1.15
CA ALA A 594 -14.03 -20.55 -2.61
C ALA A 594 -13.81 -21.94 -3.24
N ALA A 595 -12.88 -22.73 -2.70
CA ALA A 595 -12.54 -24.05 -3.24
C ALA A 595 -13.61 -25.13 -2.96
N THR A 596 -14.39 -24.96 -1.89
CA THR A 596 -15.30 -26.01 -1.39
C THR A 596 -16.77 -25.62 -1.39
N GLY A 597 -17.09 -24.34 -1.56
CA GLY A 597 -18.45 -23.82 -1.36
C GLY A 597 -18.91 -23.88 0.11
N TYR A 598 -17.97 -23.95 1.06
CA TYR A 598 -18.29 -24.12 2.48
C TYR A 598 -19.11 -22.95 3.03
N SER A 599 -20.15 -23.27 3.79
CA SER A 599 -20.93 -22.32 4.60
C SER A 599 -20.58 -22.55 6.07
N THR A 600 -20.32 -21.49 6.83
CA THR A 600 -20.00 -21.58 8.27
C THR A 600 -21.23 -21.85 9.12
N ASP A 601 -21.05 -22.26 10.39
CA ASP A 601 -22.17 -22.40 11.33
C ASP A 601 -22.91 -21.07 11.53
N ALA A 602 -22.19 -19.95 11.62
CA ALA A 602 -22.79 -18.61 11.74
C ALA A 602 -23.62 -18.21 10.51
N GLU A 603 -23.22 -18.64 9.31
CA GLU A 603 -24.01 -18.43 8.09
C GLU A 603 -25.27 -19.31 8.08
N ARG A 604 -25.17 -20.56 8.54
CA ARG A 604 -26.32 -21.49 8.63
C ARG A 604 -27.35 -21.06 9.67
N SER A 605 -26.90 -20.57 10.83
CA SER A 605 -27.79 -20.04 11.87
C SER A 605 -28.36 -18.67 11.52
N GLY A 606 -27.66 -17.91 10.67
CA GLY A 606 -28.01 -16.54 10.30
C GLY A 606 -27.57 -15.49 11.32
N SER A 607 -26.77 -15.86 12.31
CA SER A 607 -26.30 -14.98 13.38
C SER A 607 -24.95 -15.43 13.95
N GLY A 608 -24.22 -14.47 14.51
CA GLY A 608 -22.97 -14.68 15.22
C GLY A 608 -22.92 -13.82 16.48
N TYR A 609 -21.99 -14.10 17.39
CA TYR A 609 -21.85 -13.35 18.63
C TYR A 609 -20.80 -12.25 18.50
N VAL A 610 -21.19 -11.03 18.84
CA VAL A 610 -20.32 -9.85 18.73
C VAL A 610 -20.17 -9.23 20.11
N TRP A 611 -18.95 -8.86 20.47
CA TRP A 611 -18.68 -8.14 21.70
C TRP A 611 -18.83 -6.62 21.51
N THR A 612 -19.68 -6.02 22.35
CA THR A 612 -19.84 -4.56 22.48
C THR A 612 -19.51 -4.07 23.89
N ASP A 613 -20.22 -4.65 24.87
CA ASP A 613 -20.22 -4.40 26.32
C ASP A 613 -20.65 -5.67 27.08
N ARG A 614 -21.41 -6.50 26.37
CA ARG A 614 -21.73 -7.90 26.64
C ARG A 614 -21.74 -8.65 25.31
N TRP A 615 -21.68 -9.97 25.33
CA TRP A 615 -21.94 -10.78 24.14
C TRP A 615 -23.38 -10.57 23.67
N ARG A 616 -23.53 -10.22 22.39
CA ARG A 616 -24.83 -10.09 21.74
C ARG A 616 -24.86 -10.97 20.51
N GLU A 617 -25.93 -11.73 20.37
CA GLU A 617 -26.26 -12.38 19.11
C GLU A 617 -26.69 -11.29 18.11
N VAL A 618 -25.96 -11.20 17.00
CA VAL A 618 -26.19 -10.20 15.95
C VAL A 618 -26.56 -10.92 14.67
N ALA A 619 -27.77 -10.67 14.19
CA ALA A 619 -28.25 -11.20 12.92
C ALA A 619 -27.31 -10.77 11.78
N GLY A 620 -26.90 -11.73 10.94
CA GLY A 620 -25.98 -11.51 9.83
C GLY A 620 -24.51 -11.32 10.22
N ALA A 621 -24.14 -11.43 11.50
CA ALA A 621 -22.73 -11.53 11.90
C ALA A 621 -22.19 -12.91 11.51
N GLN A 622 -21.15 -12.92 10.69
CA GLN A 622 -20.44 -14.11 10.22
C GLN A 622 -19.05 -13.71 9.72
N TRP A 623 -18.21 -14.66 9.28
CA TRP A 623 -16.79 -14.39 9.00
C TRP A 623 -16.54 -13.24 8.00
N ARG A 624 -17.37 -13.08 6.95
CA ARG A 624 -17.26 -11.94 6.01
C ARG A 624 -17.77 -10.60 6.55
N ARG A 625 -18.52 -10.62 7.65
CA ARG A 625 -19.16 -9.48 8.31
C ARG A 625 -19.05 -9.65 9.83
N PRO A 626 -17.83 -9.57 10.39
CA PRO A 626 -17.54 -10.07 11.72
C PRO A 626 -18.26 -9.33 12.86
N GLN A 627 -18.76 -8.11 12.66
CA GLN A 627 -19.57 -7.35 13.60
C GLN A 627 -21.04 -7.17 13.15
N GLY A 628 -21.50 -7.93 12.16
CA GLY A 628 -22.85 -7.84 11.62
C GLY A 628 -22.94 -7.08 10.28
N PRO A 629 -24.15 -6.83 9.77
CA PRO A 629 -24.40 -6.46 8.38
C PRO A 629 -23.65 -5.21 7.88
N GLU A 630 -23.33 -4.26 8.76
CA GLU A 630 -22.60 -3.04 8.38
C GLU A 630 -21.07 -3.20 8.41
N SER A 631 -20.55 -4.35 8.85
CA SER A 631 -19.10 -4.66 8.84
C SER A 631 -18.68 -5.40 7.57
N SER A 632 -17.38 -5.35 7.26
CA SER A 632 -16.78 -6.07 6.12
C SER A 632 -15.36 -6.55 6.46
N LEU A 633 -14.77 -7.35 5.56
CA LEU A 633 -13.38 -7.82 5.66
C LEU A 633 -12.36 -6.89 4.99
N HIS A 634 -12.75 -5.70 4.54
CA HIS A 634 -11.82 -4.85 3.83
C HIS A 634 -10.65 -4.39 4.71
N GLY A 635 -9.43 -4.49 4.18
CA GLY A 635 -8.20 -4.23 4.92
C GLY A 635 -7.87 -5.29 5.97
N LEU A 636 -8.74 -6.30 6.14
CA LEU A 636 -8.60 -7.36 7.14
C LEU A 636 -8.15 -8.69 6.51
N ASP A 637 -7.67 -8.68 5.26
CA ASP A 637 -7.21 -9.89 4.55
C ASP A 637 -6.17 -10.67 5.36
N ARG A 638 -5.25 -9.96 6.02
CA ARG A 638 -4.20 -10.52 6.87
C ARG A 638 -4.58 -10.60 8.35
N HIS A 639 -5.80 -10.24 8.73
CA HIS A 639 -6.28 -10.44 10.11
C HIS A 639 -6.77 -11.88 10.27
N PRO A 640 -6.73 -12.43 11.50
CA PRO A 640 -7.29 -13.75 11.76
C PRO A 640 -8.77 -13.79 11.40
N VAL A 641 -9.20 -14.91 10.81
CA VAL A 641 -10.62 -15.18 10.60
C VAL A 641 -11.31 -15.36 11.95
N VAL A 642 -12.47 -14.73 12.10
CA VAL A 642 -13.33 -14.82 13.28
C VAL A 642 -14.75 -15.20 12.87
N GLN A 643 -15.68 -15.31 13.83
CA GLN A 643 -17.03 -15.84 13.59
C GLN A 643 -17.04 -17.24 12.98
N VAL A 644 -16.02 -18.04 13.31
CA VAL A 644 -15.88 -19.44 12.91
C VAL A 644 -16.04 -20.34 14.13
N SER A 645 -16.84 -21.39 13.99
CA SER A 645 -17.03 -22.38 15.06
C SER A 645 -15.86 -23.36 15.14
N ALA A 646 -15.81 -24.18 16.19
CA ALA A 646 -14.83 -25.26 16.28
C ALA A 646 -15.00 -26.27 15.12
N ARG A 647 -16.23 -26.46 14.63
CA ARG A 647 -16.52 -27.32 13.47
C ARG A 647 -16.02 -26.71 12.17
N ASP A 648 -16.22 -25.40 11.99
CA ASP A 648 -15.72 -24.66 10.82
C ASP A 648 -14.18 -24.71 10.77
N ALA A 649 -13.54 -24.50 11.93
CA ALA A 649 -12.09 -24.56 12.10
C ALA A 649 -11.52 -25.96 11.78
N ALA A 650 -12.15 -27.01 12.31
CA ALA A 650 -11.76 -28.39 12.01
C ALA A 650 -11.92 -28.74 10.53
N ALA A 651 -13.00 -28.27 9.88
CA ALA A 651 -13.23 -28.48 8.45
C ALA A 651 -12.15 -27.81 7.58
N TYR A 652 -11.75 -26.58 7.91
CA TYR A 652 -10.64 -25.90 7.25
C TYR A 652 -9.33 -26.68 7.39
N CYS A 653 -8.97 -27.08 8.61
CA CYS A 653 -7.72 -27.80 8.83
C CYS A 653 -7.71 -29.13 8.07
N ALA A 654 -8.82 -29.88 8.08
CA ALA A 654 -8.95 -31.11 7.31
C ALA A 654 -8.78 -30.88 5.79
N TRP A 655 -9.32 -29.78 5.25
CA TRP A 655 -9.14 -29.42 3.84
C TRP A 655 -7.67 -29.16 3.48
N ARG A 656 -6.87 -28.63 4.42
CA ARG A 656 -5.41 -28.49 4.26
C ARG A 656 -4.63 -29.80 4.48
N GLY A 657 -5.29 -30.91 4.79
CA GLY A 657 -4.65 -32.17 5.18
C GLY A 657 -4.03 -32.11 6.59
N LEU A 658 -4.56 -31.24 7.44
CA LEU A 658 -4.11 -30.96 8.81
C LEU A 658 -5.26 -31.22 9.80
N ARG A 659 -5.05 -30.85 11.07
CA ARG A 659 -6.02 -30.92 12.17
C ARG A 659 -5.93 -29.69 13.05
N LEU A 660 -6.90 -29.48 13.95
CA LEU A 660 -6.70 -28.56 15.07
C LEU A 660 -5.64 -29.13 16.03
N PRO A 661 -4.83 -28.28 16.69
CA PRO A 661 -3.95 -28.73 17.74
C PRO A 661 -4.76 -29.21 18.95
N THR A 662 -4.21 -30.19 19.66
CA THR A 662 -4.66 -30.49 21.02
C THR A 662 -4.34 -29.32 21.95
N GLU A 663 -4.97 -29.28 23.12
CA GLU A 663 -4.71 -28.23 24.10
C GLU A 663 -3.26 -28.28 24.62
N GLU A 664 -2.75 -29.49 24.82
CA GLU A 664 -1.37 -29.76 25.22
C GLU A 664 -0.37 -29.31 24.16
N GLU A 665 -0.63 -29.59 22.88
CA GLU A 665 0.23 -29.14 21.78
C GLU A 665 0.26 -27.63 21.66
N TRP A 666 -0.90 -26.98 21.76
CA TRP A 666 -1.00 -25.52 21.69
C TRP A 666 -0.19 -24.88 22.82
N GLU A 667 -0.36 -25.34 24.06
CA GLU A 667 0.38 -24.75 25.19
C GLU A 667 1.88 -25.02 25.10
N PHE A 668 2.26 -26.24 24.72
CA PHE A 668 3.66 -26.58 24.49
C PHE A 668 4.26 -25.65 23.43
N ALA A 669 3.57 -25.45 22.31
CA ALA A 669 4.02 -24.59 21.24
C ALA A 669 4.11 -23.11 21.64
N ALA A 670 3.27 -22.67 22.57
CA ALA A 670 3.27 -21.31 23.10
C ALA A 670 4.46 -21.06 24.02
N ARG A 671 4.77 -21.98 24.95
CA ARG A 671 5.70 -21.68 26.06
C ARG A 671 6.87 -22.66 26.26
N GLY A 672 6.89 -23.80 25.58
CA GLY A 672 7.93 -24.82 25.74
C GLY A 672 7.88 -25.50 27.11
N THR A 673 9.04 -25.78 27.70
CA THR A 673 9.18 -26.63 28.91
C THR A 673 9.60 -25.87 30.17
N ASP A 674 9.92 -24.57 30.07
CA ASP A 674 10.54 -23.81 31.16
C ASP A 674 9.54 -23.15 32.12
N GLY A 675 8.23 -23.37 31.91
CA GLY A 675 7.17 -22.88 32.79
C GLY A 675 6.90 -21.38 32.69
N ARG A 676 7.36 -20.70 31.64
CA ARG A 676 7.06 -19.28 31.41
C ARG A 676 5.56 -18.98 31.33
N SER A 677 5.17 -17.79 31.76
CA SER A 677 3.77 -17.34 31.75
C SER A 677 3.27 -16.90 30.37
N TYR A 678 4.12 -16.33 29.54
CA TYR A 678 3.82 -15.84 28.18
C TYR A 678 4.81 -16.44 27.18
N PRO A 679 4.51 -16.42 25.87
CA PRO A 679 5.41 -16.97 24.86
C PRO A 679 6.85 -16.41 24.93
N TRP A 680 6.98 -15.12 25.25
CA TRP A 680 8.26 -14.42 25.36
C TRP A 680 8.92 -14.48 26.74
N GLY A 681 8.24 -14.93 27.79
CA GLY A 681 8.79 -14.96 29.15
C GLY A 681 7.76 -14.76 30.25
N ASN A 682 8.18 -14.20 31.39
CA ASN A 682 7.33 -14.03 32.58
C ASN A 682 6.80 -12.60 32.76
N GLU A 683 7.34 -11.64 32.00
CA GLU A 683 6.88 -10.27 32.08
C GLU A 683 5.58 -10.08 31.28
N PRO A 684 4.55 -9.47 31.89
CA PRO A 684 3.30 -9.18 31.19
C PRO A 684 3.53 -8.25 29.99
N PRO A 685 2.68 -8.33 28.95
CA PRO A 685 2.76 -7.39 27.84
C PRO A 685 2.52 -5.96 28.34
N ALA A 686 3.25 -5.00 27.76
CA ALA A 686 3.10 -3.57 28.05
C ALA A 686 2.49 -2.85 26.84
N GLN A 687 1.60 -1.90 27.10
CA GLN A 687 0.88 -1.14 26.06
C GLN A 687 1.77 -0.12 25.34
N MET A 688 2.84 0.36 25.99
CA MET A 688 3.80 1.30 25.40
C MET A 688 5.22 0.69 25.42
N GLY A 689 5.97 0.89 24.33
CA GLY A 689 7.36 0.40 24.20
C GLY A 689 7.46 -0.85 23.34
N GLU A 690 8.12 -1.89 23.86
CA GLU A 690 8.28 -3.19 23.19
C GLU A 690 6.95 -3.95 23.16
N ARG A 691 6.11 -3.66 22.16
CA ARG A 691 4.81 -4.31 21.96
C ARG A 691 4.99 -5.79 21.60
N ARG A 692 4.40 -6.69 22.40
CA ARG A 692 4.54 -8.16 22.25
C ARG A 692 3.25 -8.89 21.91
N ALA A 693 2.09 -8.26 22.07
CA ALA A 693 0.79 -8.88 21.76
C ALA A 693 -0.28 -7.82 21.52
N ASN A 694 -1.41 -8.24 20.96
CA ASN A 694 -2.65 -7.47 20.84
C ASN A 694 -3.62 -7.81 22.00
N PHE A 695 -3.94 -6.84 22.86
CA PHE A 695 -4.66 -7.09 24.11
C PHE A 695 -5.34 -5.82 24.69
N GLY A 696 -6.31 -6.01 25.57
CA GLY A 696 -7.05 -4.93 26.22
C GLY A 696 -6.40 -4.41 27.52
N SER A 697 -6.64 -3.14 27.87
CA SER A 697 -6.25 -2.57 29.18
C SER A 697 -7.10 -3.07 30.35
N GLU A 698 -8.33 -3.50 30.10
CA GLU A 698 -9.30 -3.87 31.11
C GLU A 698 -9.53 -5.39 31.18
N ARG A 699 -9.85 -5.89 32.38
CA ARG A 699 -9.88 -7.33 32.72
C ARG A 699 -10.62 -8.19 31.69
N CYS A 700 -11.75 -7.71 31.20
CA CYS A 700 -12.44 -8.13 29.97
C CYS A 700 -13.73 -7.29 29.87
N CYS A 701 -14.26 -6.98 28.71
CA CYS A 701 -13.56 -6.96 27.43
C CYS A 701 -13.92 -5.61 26.81
N ALA A 702 -12.95 -4.83 26.37
CA ALA A 702 -13.24 -3.54 25.75
C ALA A 702 -12.30 -3.37 24.56
N PRO A 703 -12.80 -2.93 23.39
CA PRO A 703 -11.92 -2.54 22.30
C PRO A 703 -10.96 -1.46 22.78
N ASP A 704 -9.67 -1.65 22.55
CA ASP A 704 -8.60 -0.78 23.02
C ASP A 704 -7.56 -0.65 21.91
N ALA A 705 -7.26 0.57 21.46
CA ALA A 705 -6.33 0.83 20.38
C ALA A 705 -4.91 1.17 20.86
N SER A 706 -4.63 1.07 22.16
CA SER A 706 -3.36 1.50 22.77
C SER A 706 -2.15 0.70 22.28
N ASP A 707 -2.33 -0.57 21.92
CA ASP A 707 -1.30 -1.41 21.30
C ASP A 707 -1.13 -1.18 19.79
N GLY A 708 -2.02 -0.38 19.17
CA GLY A 708 -2.04 -0.08 17.75
C GLY A 708 -3.28 -0.59 17.01
N PHE A 709 -4.06 -1.52 17.58
CA PHE A 709 -5.23 -2.11 16.93
C PHE A 709 -6.42 -2.21 17.90
N GLU A 710 -7.51 -1.52 17.60
CA GLU A 710 -8.72 -1.51 18.45
C GLU A 710 -9.36 -2.91 18.65
N ARG A 711 -9.18 -3.80 17.68
CA ARG A 711 -9.74 -5.16 17.64
C ARG A 711 -8.65 -6.12 17.17
N THR A 712 -8.92 -7.00 16.21
CA THR A 712 -7.88 -7.86 15.64
C THR A 712 -6.78 -7.02 14.98
N ALA A 713 -5.57 -7.54 15.02
CA ALA A 713 -4.39 -7.06 14.32
C ALA A 713 -4.07 -8.01 13.15
N PRO A 714 -3.36 -7.56 12.10
CA PRO A 714 -2.79 -8.46 11.12
C PRO A 714 -1.90 -9.50 11.81
N VAL A 715 -1.95 -10.73 11.34
CA VAL A 715 -1.06 -11.78 11.82
C VAL A 715 0.40 -11.37 11.66
N GLU A 716 1.23 -11.78 12.62
CA GLU A 716 2.65 -11.48 12.76
C GLU A 716 2.99 -10.01 13.04
N SER A 717 2.03 -9.22 13.53
CA SER A 717 2.26 -7.81 13.88
C SER A 717 3.24 -7.62 15.04
N TYR A 718 3.40 -8.62 15.92
CA TYR A 718 4.15 -8.52 17.18
C TYR A 718 5.37 -9.46 17.21
N ALA A 719 6.42 -9.12 16.48
CA ALA A 719 7.62 -9.96 16.36
C ALA A 719 8.35 -10.24 17.70
N LEU A 720 8.24 -9.34 18.69
CA LEU A 720 8.81 -9.56 20.02
C LEU A 720 7.99 -10.52 20.89
N GLY A 721 6.78 -10.88 20.43
CA GLY A 721 5.88 -11.82 21.08
C GLY A 721 6.00 -13.25 20.59
N THR A 722 6.90 -13.52 19.66
CA THR A 722 7.05 -14.85 19.06
C THR A 722 7.41 -15.90 20.11
N SER A 723 6.78 -17.06 20.02
CA SER A 723 7.02 -18.20 20.91
C SER A 723 8.46 -18.69 20.82
N PRO A 724 8.95 -19.49 21.80
CA PRO A 724 10.32 -20.03 21.74
C PRO A 724 10.57 -20.93 20.51
N PHE A 725 9.51 -21.36 19.82
CA PHE A 725 9.61 -22.16 18.60
C PHE A 725 9.39 -21.35 17.31
N GLY A 726 9.18 -20.04 17.39
CA GLY A 726 9.02 -19.20 16.19
C GLY A 726 7.57 -18.95 15.75
N LEU A 727 6.58 -19.30 16.58
CA LEU A 727 5.15 -19.07 16.29
C LEU A 727 4.73 -17.66 16.69
N ALA A 728 4.01 -16.98 15.80
CA ALA A 728 3.44 -15.66 16.04
C ALA A 728 2.08 -15.75 16.76
N ASP A 729 1.73 -14.67 17.45
CA ASP A 729 0.39 -14.41 18.00
C ASP A 729 -0.16 -15.55 18.89
N MET A 730 0.72 -16.30 19.57
CA MET A 730 0.30 -17.31 20.55
C MET A 730 -0.29 -16.69 21.82
N ALA A 731 -0.31 -15.36 21.96
CA ALA A 731 -0.95 -14.64 23.05
C ALA A 731 -1.62 -13.39 22.51
N GLY A 732 -2.91 -13.23 22.78
CA GLY A 732 -3.73 -12.11 22.32
C GLY A 732 -4.22 -12.28 20.88
N ASN A 733 -4.62 -11.16 20.27
CA ASN A 733 -5.24 -11.10 18.95
C ASN A 733 -6.60 -11.81 18.90
N VAL A 734 -6.66 -13.13 18.72
CA VAL A 734 -7.90 -13.91 18.89
C VAL A 734 -7.67 -15.14 19.75
N TRP A 735 -8.72 -15.54 20.46
CA TRP A 735 -8.78 -16.87 21.04
C TRP A 735 -8.68 -17.93 19.95
N GLU A 736 -8.07 -19.07 20.26
CA GLU A 736 -7.88 -20.13 19.27
C GLU A 736 -8.57 -21.43 19.68
N TRP A 737 -9.37 -21.99 18.76
CA TRP A 737 -9.95 -23.32 18.91
C TRP A 737 -8.88 -24.41 18.96
N THR A 738 -9.07 -25.34 19.89
CA THR A 738 -8.32 -26.60 19.97
C THR A 738 -9.21 -27.80 19.64
N SER A 739 -8.63 -28.99 19.53
CA SER A 739 -9.39 -30.23 19.38
C SER A 739 -9.91 -30.81 20.71
N ALA A 740 -9.61 -30.19 21.85
CA ALA A 740 -9.90 -30.73 23.17
C ALA A 740 -11.28 -30.30 23.70
N ALA A 741 -11.96 -31.22 24.39
CA ALA A 741 -13.13 -30.87 25.19
C ALA A 741 -12.72 -30.02 26.39
N TYR A 742 -13.48 -28.97 26.70
CA TYR A 742 -13.21 -28.13 27.86
C TYR A 742 -13.70 -28.80 29.14
N SER A 743 -12.80 -28.98 30.11
CA SER A 743 -13.10 -29.67 31.37
C SER A 743 -13.95 -28.85 32.34
N GLY A 744 -13.96 -27.52 32.22
CA GLY A 744 -14.70 -26.63 33.13
C GLY A 744 -16.22 -26.66 32.90
N ARG A 745 -16.68 -27.07 31.71
CA ARG A 745 -18.11 -27.15 31.38
C ARG A 745 -18.38 -28.15 30.27
N SER A 746 -19.29 -29.09 30.55
CA SER A 746 -19.70 -30.13 29.59
C SER A 746 -20.26 -29.53 28.30
N GLY A 747 -19.92 -30.15 27.16
CA GLY A 747 -20.40 -29.76 25.83
C GLY A 747 -19.66 -28.59 25.18
N GLN A 748 -18.57 -28.10 25.78
CA GLN A 748 -17.74 -27.02 25.23
C GLN A 748 -16.38 -27.52 24.73
N VAL A 749 -15.79 -26.77 23.80
CA VAL A 749 -14.44 -26.98 23.26
C VAL A 749 -13.49 -25.95 23.86
N ALA A 750 -12.27 -26.37 24.18
CA ALA A 750 -11.27 -25.53 24.83
C ALA A 750 -10.69 -24.49 23.85
N LEU A 751 -10.58 -23.27 24.35
CA LEU A 751 -9.98 -22.09 23.73
C LEU A 751 -8.72 -21.68 24.47
N ARG A 752 -7.72 -21.20 23.73
CA ARG A 752 -6.42 -20.77 24.25
C ARG A 752 -6.00 -19.39 23.72
N GLY A 753 -5.04 -18.74 24.39
CA GLY A 753 -4.34 -17.54 23.90
C GLY A 753 -4.88 -16.19 24.38
N GLY A 754 -6.17 -16.09 24.68
CA GLY A 754 -6.79 -14.78 24.89
C GLY A 754 -6.99 -14.03 23.56
N GLY A 755 -7.74 -12.93 23.57
CA GLY A 755 -7.96 -12.10 22.39
C GLY A 755 -7.73 -10.62 22.67
N TRP A 756 -7.94 -9.80 21.64
CA TRP A 756 -7.77 -8.34 21.68
C TRP A 756 -8.54 -7.63 22.80
N GLY A 757 -9.58 -8.24 23.36
CA GLY A 757 -10.34 -7.70 24.49
C GLY A 757 -9.92 -8.20 25.87
N ASN A 758 -8.89 -9.05 25.99
CA ASN A 758 -8.45 -9.59 27.27
C ASN A 758 -7.27 -8.81 27.85
N ASP A 759 -7.21 -8.70 29.18
CA ASP A 759 -6.07 -8.11 29.87
C ASP A 759 -4.83 -9.01 29.86
N PRO A 760 -3.67 -8.52 30.33
CA PRO A 760 -2.47 -9.33 30.49
C PRO A 760 -2.67 -10.66 31.23
N TYR A 761 -3.62 -10.76 32.15
CA TYR A 761 -3.88 -12.01 32.87
C TYR A 761 -4.50 -13.07 31.95
N GLY A 762 -5.42 -12.66 31.07
CA GLY A 762 -6.05 -13.52 30.07
C GLY A 762 -5.14 -13.95 28.91
N LEU A 763 -3.96 -13.35 28.78
CA LEU A 763 -2.97 -13.68 27.74
C LEU A 763 -1.93 -14.71 28.17
N ARG A 764 -1.98 -15.19 29.42
CA ARG A 764 -1.05 -16.20 29.89
C ARG A 764 -1.22 -17.48 29.07
N ALA A 765 -0.10 -18.12 28.75
CA ALA A 765 -0.10 -19.34 27.97
C ALA A 765 -0.96 -20.45 28.59
N SER A 766 -1.09 -20.51 29.92
CA SER A 766 -1.95 -21.47 30.64
C SER A 766 -3.44 -21.11 30.66
N TYR A 767 -3.79 -19.84 30.39
CA TYR A 767 -5.15 -19.37 30.49
C TYR A 767 -6.01 -20.03 29.41
N ARG A 768 -7.21 -20.43 29.81
CA ARG A 768 -8.09 -21.28 29.00
C ARG A 768 -9.55 -20.92 29.25
N HIS A 769 -10.37 -21.12 28.23
CA HIS A 769 -11.81 -20.95 28.34
C HIS A 769 -12.54 -22.01 27.50
N GLY A 770 -13.86 -22.11 27.65
CA GLY A 770 -14.68 -23.04 26.89
C GLY A 770 -15.86 -22.35 26.23
N ASN A 771 -16.11 -22.69 24.97
CA ASN A 771 -17.32 -22.24 24.26
C ASN A 771 -18.02 -23.40 23.56
N PRO A 772 -19.35 -23.29 23.31
CA PRO A 772 -20.06 -24.24 22.46
C PRO A 772 -19.37 -24.39 21.10
N PRO A 773 -19.31 -25.61 20.53
CA PRO A 773 -18.52 -25.88 19.33
C PRO A 773 -19.14 -25.34 18.03
N ASP A 774 -20.36 -24.81 18.08
CA ASP A 774 -21.23 -24.48 16.95
C ASP A 774 -21.63 -23.01 16.90
N ILE A 775 -20.91 -22.14 17.61
CA ILE A 775 -21.12 -20.69 17.57
C ILE A 775 -19.89 -19.97 17.00
N GLY A 776 -20.16 -18.89 16.25
CA GLY A 776 -19.14 -17.92 15.85
C GLY A 776 -19.06 -16.77 16.85
N LEU A 777 -17.84 -16.30 17.14
CA LEU A 777 -17.57 -15.12 17.97
C LEU A 777 -16.56 -14.19 17.28
N ASP A 778 -16.69 -12.87 17.45
CA ASP A 778 -15.82 -11.85 16.83
C ASP A 778 -14.41 -11.71 17.46
N MET A 779 -14.08 -12.58 18.41
CA MET A 779 -12.80 -12.64 19.12
C MET A 779 -12.20 -14.05 19.11
N VAL A 780 -12.77 -14.99 18.34
CA VAL A 780 -12.34 -16.39 18.30
C VAL A 780 -12.03 -16.81 16.87
N GLY A 781 -10.81 -17.28 16.64
CA GLY A 781 -10.31 -17.89 15.42
C GLY A 781 -9.62 -19.22 15.71
N PHE A 782 -8.59 -19.57 14.94
CA PHE A 782 -7.84 -20.83 15.09
C PHE A 782 -6.55 -20.85 14.27
N ARG A 783 -5.70 -21.85 14.54
CA ARG A 783 -4.59 -22.28 13.67
C ARG A 783 -4.59 -23.80 13.52
N CYS A 784 -3.92 -24.31 12.49
CA CYS A 784 -3.83 -25.76 12.24
C CYS A 784 -2.48 -26.36 12.66
N ALA A 785 -2.50 -27.66 12.95
CA ALA A 785 -1.35 -28.49 13.25
C ALA A 785 -1.39 -29.79 12.43
N GLY A 786 -0.25 -30.45 12.27
CA GLY A 786 -0.14 -31.74 11.60
C GLY A 786 1.01 -32.54 12.19
N ASP A 787 1.01 -33.85 11.95
CA ASP A 787 2.05 -34.75 12.47
C ASP A 787 3.36 -34.65 11.68
#